data_AF-A3R6U5-F1
#
_entry.id   AF-A3R6U5-F1
#
_cell.length_a   1.000
_cell.length_b   1.000
_cell.length_c   1.000
_cell.angle_alpha   90.00
_cell.angle_beta   90.00
_cell.angle_gamma   90.00
#
_symmetry.space_group_name_H-M   'P 1'
#
loop_
_entity.id
_entity.type
_entity.pdbx_description
1 polymer ?
#
loop_
_entity_poly.entity_id
_entity_poly.type
_entity_poly.pdbx_seq_one_letter_code
_entity_poly.pdbx_strand_id
1 'polypeptide(L)'
;MATSGGSGGTQDEDAKHVLDEFGQKVHDEVHGEAKNYVSELKGSLSLASILGETAFTENPCKLESKYTELIEANSKRNPCKKDGKGNDVDRFSVKEQAEYDNKKMKCSNGDACAPFRRLHLCNKNFPNMNSNDSSKAKHDLLAEVCMAAKYEGESIKTHYPKYDSKYPGSDFPMCTMLARSFADIGDIIRGRDLYLGNKKKKQNGKETEREKLEQKLKEIFKKIHDNLKDKEAQKRYNGDEDPNFYKLREDWWTANRETVWEAMTCSKELDNSSYFRATCNDTGQGPSQTHNKCRCDKDKGANAGKPKAGDGDVTIVPTYFDYVPQYLRWFEEWAEDFCRKKKKKLENAKNKCRGPSGTDKYCSLNGCDCTKTVRARGKLRYGNRCIDCLYACNPYVHWIDKKKEEFDKQKNKYEKEMQKYENGASSSSGSGSGRQRRGVRSNNNYEGYEKIFYEKLEESGYKDVGKFLDLLSEEKTCKDITDDKEGIIDFNEHVDKDKEYKGTFYHSEYCQPCPYCGMKKKDPGKGWEKKSETDKCNSGNLYKPTSGAIHTPINFLYSGDKRQDIEKKLEAFCKTQNGTGGVANGSGSGTSGSKELYQYWKCYEGKDVEIDVKDEDHDEEDYQNVINAGGLCILKKEEQSEKKIESEGNSQNNHADIQKTFNDFFNFWVAHMLKDSIHWRTKKIKGCLENGTKKCGKNCKDNCGCFEKWVKQKKDEWTNIKKHF
;
A
#
# COMPACT_ATOMS: atom_id res chain seq x y z
N MET A 1 12.37 -48.76 -19.89
CA MET A 1 11.72 -48.34 -18.63
C MET A 1 12.05 -46.88 -18.45
N ALA A 2 11.08 -46.01 -18.72
CA ALA A 2 11.23 -44.56 -18.65
C ALA A 2 10.77 -44.10 -17.27
N THR A 3 11.65 -43.42 -16.54
CA THR A 3 11.34 -42.78 -15.27
C THR A 3 10.72 -41.41 -15.52
N SER A 4 9.54 -41.21 -14.94
CA SER A 4 8.80 -39.96 -14.85
C SER A 4 9.61 -38.88 -14.14
N GLY A 5 9.90 -37.78 -14.84
CA GLY A 5 10.47 -36.58 -14.24
C GLY A 5 9.39 -35.83 -13.45
N GLY A 6 9.45 -35.93 -12.12
CA GLY A 6 8.83 -34.95 -11.24
C GLY A 6 9.59 -33.63 -11.37
N SER A 7 8.91 -32.58 -11.83
CA SER A 7 9.46 -31.23 -11.79
C SER A 7 9.50 -30.78 -10.34
N GLY A 8 10.64 -31.01 -9.70
CA GLY A 8 10.95 -30.46 -8.39
C GLY A 8 10.95 -28.93 -8.46
N GLY A 9 10.32 -28.29 -7.48
CA GLY A 9 10.46 -26.85 -7.26
C GLY A 9 11.94 -26.51 -7.14
N THR A 10 12.40 -25.57 -7.96
CA THR A 10 13.75 -25.04 -7.83
C THR A 10 13.79 -24.17 -6.57
N GLN A 11 14.89 -24.26 -5.83
CA GLN A 11 15.08 -23.64 -4.51
C GLN A 11 15.19 -22.10 -4.52
N ASP A 12 14.94 -21.45 -5.66
CA ASP A 12 15.20 -20.01 -5.90
C ASP A 12 14.03 -19.27 -6.58
N GLU A 13 12.88 -19.91 -6.79
CA GLU A 13 11.72 -19.28 -7.45
C GLU A 13 10.91 -18.40 -6.48
N ASP A 14 10.56 -17.20 -6.93
CA ASP A 14 9.72 -16.26 -6.17
C ASP A 14 8.22 -16.56 -6.32
N ALA A 15 7.41 -15.87 -5.51
CA ALA A 15 5.96 -16.14 -5.43
C ALA A 15 5.25 -15.98 -6.78
N LYS A 16 5.60 -15.01 -7.62
CA LYS A 16 4.95 -14.86 -8.94
C LYS A 16 5.23 -16.03 -9.87
N HIS A 17 6.44 -16.61 -9.87
CA HIS A 17 6.76 -17.78 -10.69
C HIS A 17 5.95 -18.99 -10.27
N VAL A 18 5.97 -19.28 -8.97
CA VAL A 18 5.24 -20.42 -8.38
C VAL A 18 3.74 -20.29 -8.62
N LEU A 19 3.15 -19.10 -8.37
CA LEU A 19 1.72 -18.87 -8.58
C LEU A 19 1.33 -19.05 -10.05
N ASP A 20 2.09 -18.51 -11.00
CA ASP A 20 1.78 -18.66 -12.44
C ASP A 20 1.94 -20.12 -12.91
N GLU A 21 2.88 -20.89 -12.34
CA GLU A 21 3.04 -22.33 -12.63
C GLU A 21 1.85 -23.14 -12.13
N PHE A 22 1.38 -22.91 -10.90
CA PHE A 22 0.14 -23.53 -10.42
C PHE A 22 -1.06 -23.09 -11.26
N GLY A 23 -1.12 -21.82 -11.65
CA GLY A 23 -2.15 -21.29 -12.54
C GLY A 23 -2.18 -22.06 -13.86
N GLN A 24 -1.01 -22.39 -14.42
CA GLN A 24 -0.90 -23.20 -15.62
C GLN A 24 -1.45 -24.63 -15.41
N LYS A 25 -1.06 -25.29 -14.33
CA LYS A 25 -1.57 -26.64 -14.00
C LYS A 25 -3.09 -26.65 -13.87
N VAL A 26 -3.66 -25.63 -13.22
CA VAL A 26 -5.12 -25.48 -13.09
C VAL A 26 -5.76 -25.18 -14.44
N HIS A 27 -5.20 -24.26 -15.23
CA HIS A 27 -5.68 -23.95 -16.57
C HIS A 27 -5.75 -25.21 -17.42
N ASP A 28 -4.69 -26.02 -17.47
CA ASP A 28 -4.62 -27.19 -18.33
C ASP A 28 -5.66 -28.25 -17.95
N GLU A 29 -5.96 -28.38 -16.66
CA GLU A 29 -7.00 -29.27 -16.13
C GLU A 29 -8.41 -28.79 -16.50
N VAL A 30 -8.76 -27.53 -16.18
CA VAL A 30 -10.11 -27.00 -16.43
C VAL A 30 -10.37 -26.75 -17.92
N HIS A 31 -9.33 -26.37 -18.67
CA HIS A 31 -9.42 -26.14 -20.12
C HIS A 31 -9.70 -27.44 -20.87
N GLY A 32 -9.14 -28.58 -20.42
CA GLY A 32 -9.39 -29.89 -20.99
C GLY A 32 -10.89 -30.22 -21.10
N GLU A 33 -11.66 -29.90 -20.06
CA GLU A 33 -13.12 -30.12 -20.03
C GLU A 33 -13.91 -29.11 -20.87
N ALA A 34 -13.45 -27.85 -20.91
CA ALA A 34 -14.14 -26.76 -21.58
C ALA A 34 -13.99 -26.82 -23.11
N LYS A 35 -12.92 -27.44 -23.64
CA LYS A 35 -12.58 -27.52 -25.08
C LYS A 35 -13.76 -27.94 -25.97
N ASN A 36 -14.59 -28.86 -25.49
CA ASN A 36 -15.73 -29.38 -26.24
C ASN A 36 -16.86 -28.34 -26.49
N TYR A 37 -16.83 -27.21 -25.78
CA TYR A 37 -17.90 -26.20 -25.81
C TYR A 37 -17.39 -24.81 -26.25
N VAL A 38 -16.10 -24.69 -26.56
CA VAL A 38 -15.46 -23.41 -26.94
C VAL A 38 -16.17 -22.77 -28.14
N SER A 39 -16.56 -23.53 -29.16
CA SER A 39 -17.23 -22.99 -30.35
C SER A 39 -18.57 -22.30 -30.03
N GLU A 40 -19.33 -22.83 -29.07
CA GLU A 40 -20.62 -22.28 -28.68
C GLU A 40 -20.47 -20.98 -27.89
N LEU A 41 -19.40 -20.85 -27.08
CA LEU A 41 -19.19 -19.71 -26.19
C LEU A 41 -18.28 -18.63 -26.78
N LYS A 42 -17.47 -18.96 -27.78
CA LYS A 42 -16.58 -18.02 -28.45
C LYS A 42 -17.40 -16.90 -29.08
N GLY A 43 -17.07 -15.68 -28.67
CA GLY A 43 -17.55 -14.47 -29.30
C GLY A 43 -16.79 -14.21 -30.60
N SER A 44 -17.41 -13.42 -31.45
CA SER A 44 -16.82 -12.90 -32.69
C SER A 44 -17.07 -11.40 -32.67
N LEU A 45 -15.98 -10.64 -32.82
CA LEU A 45 -16.06 -9.19 -32.73
C LEU A 45 -16.83 -8.63 -33.92
N SER A 46 -16.79 -9.26 -35.10
CA SER A 46 -17.54 -8.78 -36.28
C SER A 46 -19.06 -8.86 -36.13
N LEU A 47 -19.55 -9.71 -35.22
CA LEU A 47 -20.99 -9.90 -34.98
C LEU A 47 -21.55 -9.06 -33.83
N ALA A 48 -20.69 -8.36 -33.08
CA ALA A 48 -21.12 -7.51 -31.97
C ALA A 48 -21.92 -6.30 -32.49
N SER A 49 -23.02 -5.95 -31.82
CA SER A 49 -23.84 -4.78 -32.15
C SER A 49 -23.45 -3.58 -31.32
N ILE A 50 -22.52 -2.82 -31.86
CA ILE A 50 -22.08 -1.55 -31.31
C ILE A 50 -23.03 -0.48 -31.92
N LEU A 51 -24.14 -0.16 -31.21
CA LEU A 51 -25.21 0.77 -31.64
C LEU A 51 -26.12 0.30 -32.81
N GLY A 52 -26.41 -0.99 -32.91
CA GLY A 52 -27.32 -1.49 -33.97
C GLY A 52 -26.64 -1.65 -35.34
N GLU A 53 -25.37 -1.30 -35.46
CA GLU A 53 -24.50 -1.74 -36.56
C GLU A 53 -23.54 -2.82 -36.05
N THR A 54 -23.28 -3.82 -36.89
CA THR A 54 -22.28 -4.87 -36.62
C THR A 54 -20.88 -4.27 -36.60
N ALA A 55 -20.09 -4.59 -35.58
CA ALA A 55 -18.69 -4.22 -35.51
C ALA A 55 -17.96 -4.73 -36.76
N PHE A 56 -17.12 -3.89 -37.37
CA PHE A 56 -16.60 -4.15 -38.72
C PHE A 56 -15.27 -4.92 -38.71
N THR A 57 -14.83 -5.46 -37.57
CA THR A 57 -13.50 -6.09 -37.48
C THR A 57 -13.45 -7.25 -36.49
N GLU A 58 -12.68 -8.28 -36.85
CA GLU A 58 -12.26 -9.35 -35.93
C GLU A 58 -10.99 -9.00 -35.16
N ASN A 59 -10.28 -7.92 -35.55
CA ASN A 59 -9.04 -7.51 -34.88
C ASN A 59 -9.37 -6.59 -33.67
N PRO A 60 -9.13 -7.03 -32.43
CA PRO A 60 -9.45 -6.24 -31.24
C PRO A 60 -8.66 -4.92 -31.15
N CYS A 61 -7.46 -4.84 -31.75
CA CYS A 61 -6.68 -3.60 -31.77
C CYS A 61 -7.32 -2.50 -32.64
N LYS A 62 -8.16 -2.89 -33.61
CA LYS A 62 -8.84 -1.99 -34.54
C LYS A 62 -10.24 -1.54 -34.08
N LEU A 63 -10.62 -1.79 -32.82
CA LEU A 63 -11.93 -1.39 -32.24
C LEU A 63 -12.14 0.15 -32.11
N GLU A 64 -11.38 0.98 -32.82
CA GLU A 64 -11.12 2.38 -32.48
C GLU A 64 -12.10 3.39 -33.11
N SER A 65 -12.49 3.27 -34.38
CA SER A 65 -13.22 4.35 -35.08
C SER A 65 -14.64 4.56 -34.55
N LYS A 66 -15.53 3.56 -34.69
CA LYS A 66 -16.95 3.67 -34.27
C LYS A 66 -17.12 3.73 -32.75
N TYR A 67 -16.17 3.18 -31.98
CA TYR A 67 -16.27 3.19 -30.53
C TYR A 67 -15.78 4.51 -29.91
N THR A 68 -14.83 5.21 -30.55
CA THR A 68 -14.42 6.55 -30.12
C THR A 68 -15.57 7.54 -30.27
N GLU A 69 -16.31 7.50 -31.38
CA GLU A 69 -17.55 8.28 -31.57
C GLU A 69 -18.57 8.02 -30.43
N LEU A 70 -18.68 6.76 -29.98
CA LEU A 70 -19.51 6.34 -28.87
C LEU A 70 -19.09 6.91 -27.51
N ILE A 71 -17.77 6.96 -27.28
CA ILE A 71 -17.18 7.52 -26.06
C ILE A 71 -17.41 9.04 -26.01
N GLU A 72 -17.27 9.71 -27.16
CA GLU A 72 -17.56 11.13 -27.31
C GLU A 72 -19.05 11.42 -27.09
N ALA A 73 -19.94 10.61 -27.66
CA ALA A 73 -21.39 10.74 -27.50
C ALA A 73 -21.88 10.41 -26.07
N ASN A 74 -21.19 9.51 -25.36
CA ASN A 74 -21.55 9.14 -23.98
C ASN A 74 -20.31 8.86 -23.13
N SER A 75 -19.89 9.85 -22.33
CA SER A 75 -18.77 9.73 -21.40
C SER A 75 -18.87 8.58 -20.38
N LYS A 76 -20.05 7.93 -20.21
CA LYS A 76 -20.21 6.73 -19.37
C LYS A 76 -19.76 5.43 -20.07
N ARG A 77 -19.45 5.48 -21.37
CA ARG A 77 -18.93 4.37 -22.19
C ARG A 77 -17.40 4.32 -22.22
N ASN A 78 -16.70 5.35 -21.76
CA ASN A 78 -15.24 5.32 -21.63
C ASN A 78 -14.83 4.31 -20.53
N PRO A 79 -14.04 3.26 -20.83
CA PRO A 79 -13.66 2.26 -19.82
C PRO A 79 -12.82 2.82 -18.69
N CYS A 80 -11.92 3.77 -19.00
CA CYS A 80 -11.02 4.42 -18.06
C CYS A 80 -11.58 5.73 -17.51
N LYS A 81 -12.91 5.96 -17.58
CA LYS A 81 -13.54 7.26 -17.33
C LYS A 81 -12.76 8.08 -16.29
N LYS A 82 -12.40 9.30 -16.71
CA LYS A 82 -11.95 10.42 -15.89
C LYS A 82 -12.76 10.47 -14.58
N ASP A 83 -12.21 11.03 -13.49
CA ASP A 83 -12.80 11.02 -12.14
C ASP A 83 -14.30 11.40 -12.11
N GLY A 84 -14.97 11.32 -10.96
CA GLY A 84 -16.39 11.70 -10.86
C GLY A 84 -16.74 13.13 -11.36
N LYS A 85 -15.74 13.95 -11.70
CA LYS A 85 -15.81 15.30 -12.25
C LYS A 85 -15.32 15.42 -13.71
N GLY A 86 -14.86 14.34 -14.34
CA GLY A 86 -14.38 14.35 -15.72
C GLY A 86 -12.90 14.75 -15.89
N ASN A 87 -12.05 14.65 -14.87
CA ASN A 87 -10.59 14.86 -15.00
C ASN A 87 -9.79 13.55 -15.13
N ASP A 88 -8.70 13.55 -15.89
CA ASP A 88 -7.82 12.38 -15.99
C ASP A 88 -7.36 11.94 -14.61
N VAL A 89 -7.55 10.66 -14.31
CA VAL A 89 -7.02 10.06 -13.08
C VAL A 89 -5.58 9.72 -13.36
N ASP A 90 -4.65 10.31 -12.61
CA ASP A 90 -3.23 9.99 -12.72
C ASP A 90 -3.02 8.61 -12.10
N ARG A 91 -3.27 7.56 -12.89
CA ARG A 91 -3.09 6.17 -12.44
C ARG A 91 -1.62 5.95 -12.10
N PHE A 92 -1.37 5.16 -11.06
CA PHE A 92 -0.04 4.99 -10.48
C PHE A 92 0.65 6.30 -10.05
N SER A 93 -0.11 7.40 -9.90
CA SER A 93 0.43 8.65 -9.36
C SER A 93 1.03 8.40 -8.01
N VAL A 94 2.30 8.77 -7.84
CA VAL A 94 2.99 8.58 -6.57
C VAL A 94 2.29 9.32 -5.44
N LYS A 95 1.69 10.48 -5.76
CA LYS A 95 0.91 11.26 -4.81
C LYS A 95 -0.38 10.55 -4.43
N GLU A 96 -1.15 10.07 -5.40
CA GLU A 96 -2.41 9.38 -5.12
C GLU A 96 -2.20 8.02 -4.45
N GLN A 97 -1.17 7.29 -4.84
CA GLN A 97 -0.73 6.05 -4.19
C GLN A 97 -0.30 6.32 -2.75
N ALA A 98 0.52 7.34 -2.52
CA ALA A 98 0.91 7.73 -1.17
C ALA A 98 -0.33 8.16 -0.36
N GLU A 99 -1.29 8.85 -0.97
CA GLU A 99 -2.57 9.14 -0.33
C GLU A 99 -3.38 7.87 -0.06
N TYR A 100 -3.39 6.87 -0.94
CA TYR A 100 -4.07 5.60 -0.77
C TYR A 100 -3.49 4.79 0.39
N ASP A 101 -2.17 4.54 0.36
CA ASP A 101 -1.38 3.93 1.43
C ASP A 101 -1.60 4.69 2.76
N ASN A 102 -1.84 6.00 2.68
CA ASN A 102 -2.11 6.83 3.85
C ASN A 102 -3.58 6.84 4.34
N LYS A 103 -4.58 6.70 3.44
CA LYS A 103 -6.01 6.99 3.69
C LYS A 103 -6.88 5.76 3.92
N LYS A 104 -6.70 4.65 3.20
CA LYS A 104 -7.65 3.53 3.22
C LYS A 104 -7.08 2.34 4.01
N MET A 105 -7.31 2.35 5.33
CA MET A 105 -7.03 1.23 6.26
C MET A 105 -7.88 -0.04 6.03
N LYS A 106 -8.67 -0.08 4.94
CA LYS A 106 -9.62 -1.16 4.69
C LYS A 106 -9.18 -1.89 3.44
N CYS A 107 -8.39 -2.94 3.66
CA CYS A 107 -8.44 -4.11 2.81
C CYS A 107 -9.93 -4.35 2.48
N SER A 108 -10.24 -4.39 1.19
CA SER A 108 -11.58 -4.13 0.62
C SER A 108 -12.69 -4.94 1.29
N ASN A 109 -12.35 -6.11 1.84
CA ASN A 109 -13.22 -7.08 2.49
C ASN A 109 -12.70 -7.61 3.84
N GLY A 110 -12.22 -6.74 4.72
CA GLY A 110 -11.78 -7.13 6.07
C GLY A 110 -10.38 -7.75 6.10
N ASP A 111 -10.05 -8.62 5.14
CA ASP A 111 -8.83 -9.44 5.20
C ASP A 111 -7.96 -9.41 3.90
N ALA A 112 -8.51 -9.14 2.71
CA ALA A 112 -7.75 -9.06 1.44
C ALA A 112 -7.59 -7.61 0.93
N CYS A 113 -6.37 -7.23 0.54
CA CYS A 113 -6.02 -5.84 0.26
C CYS A 113 -5.92 -5.59 -1.25
N ALA A 114 -6.89 -4.85 -1.83
CA ALA A 114 -6.84 -4.57 -3.26
C ALA A 114 -5.68 -3.63 -3.61
N PRO A 115 -4.85 -3.97 -4.60
CA PRO A 115 -3.76 -3.12 -5.05
C PRO A 115 -4.30 -1.87 -5.72
N PHE A 116 -3.52 -0.79 -5.72
CA PHE A 116 -3.94 0.48 -6.29
C PHE A 116 -4.26 0.37 -7.79
N ARG A 117 -3.51 -0.46 -8.53
CA ARG A 117 -3.81 -0.83 -9.92
C ARG A 117 -5.27 -1.26 -10.09
N ARG A 118 -5.71 -2.25 -9.30
CA ARG A 118 -7.06 -2.80 -9.32
C ARG A 118 -8.12 -1.74 -9.01
N LEU A 119 -7.87 -0.85 -8.05
CA LEU A 119 -8.84 0.19 -7.66
C LEU A 119 -9.18 1.14 -8.81
N HIS A 120 -8.22 1.34 -9.71
CA HIS A 120 -8.31 2.24 -10.84
C HIS A 120 -8.47 1.50 -12.18
N LEU A 121 -8.79 0.20 -12.16
CA LEU A 121 -9.00 -0.62 -13.35
C LEU A 121 -10.04 0.01 -14.30
N CYS A 122 -9.75 0.00 -15.60
CA CYS A 122 -10.60 0.55 -16.65
C CYS A 122 -11.82 -0.34 -16.96
N ASN A 123 -12.83 -0.30 -16.10
CA ASN A 123 -14.03 -1.13 -16.21
C ASN A 123 -15.35 -0.33 -16.17
N LYS A 124 -15.31 0.97 -16.44
CA LYS A 124 -16.47 1.88 -16.26
C LYS A 124 -17.54 1.71 -17.33
N ASN A 125 -17.23 1.09 -18.45
CA ASN A 125 -18.18 0.70 -19.48
C ASN A 125 -19.06 -0.49 -19.06
N PHE A 126 -18.57 -1.38 -18.18
CA PHE A 126 -19.27 -2.63 -17.85
C PHE A 126 -20.72 -2.48 -17.30
N PRO A 127 -21.04 -1.51 -16.42
CA PRO A 127 -22.42 -1.32 -15.99
C PRO A 127 -23.38 -0.90 -17.12
N ASN A 128 -22.86 -0.45 -18.26
CA ASN A 128 -23.61 0.07 -19.40
C ASN A 128 -23.45 -0.81 -20.66
N MET A 129 -23.08 -2.09 -20.51
CA MET A 129 -22.95 -3.02 -21.63
C MET A 129 -24.29 -3.19 -22.36
N ASN A 130 -24.21 -3.25 -23.70
CA ASN A 130 -25.37 -3.59 -24.52
C ASN A 130 -25.81 -5.01 -24.21
N SER A 131 -27.12 -5.20 -24.07
CA SER A 131 -27.71 -6.53 -23.93
C SER A 131 -29.09 -6.57 -24.59
N ASN A 132 -29.37 -5.71 -25.56
CA ASN A 132 -30.73 -5.59 -26.12
C ASN A 132 -31.08 -6.79 -27.01
N ASP A 133 -30.12 -7.25 -27.82
CA ASP A 133 -30.27 -8.40 -28.70
C ASP A 133 -29.67 -9.65 -28.03
N SER A 134 -30.53 -10.55 -27.54
CA SER A 134 -30.09 -11.77 -26.87
C SER A 134 -29.25 -12.68 -27.78
N SER A 135 -29.51 -12.69 -29.10
CA SER A 135 -28.77 -13.51 -30.06
C SER A 135 -27.31 -13.08 -30.21
N LYS A 136 -26.99 -11.83 -29.81
CA LYS A 136 -25.65 -11.25 -29.89
C LYS A 136 -24.96 -11.12 -28.54
N ALA A 137 -25.57 -11.59 -27.45
CA ALA A 137 -25.09 -11.35 -26.09
C ALA A 137 -23.61 -11.74 -25.87
N LYS A 138 -23.16 -12.89 -26.40
CA LYS A 138 -21.75 -13.32 -26.28
C LYS A 138 -20.77 -12.45 -27.07
N HIS A 139 -21.21 -11.93 -28.21
CA HIS A 139 -20.44 -11.07 -29.11
C HIS A 139 -20.32 -9.66 -28.52
N ASP A 140 -21.43 -9.11 -28.05
CA ASP A 140 -21.50 -7.81 -27.38
C ASP A 140 -20.66 -7.80 -26.10
N LEU A 141 -20.74 -8.88 -25.30
CA LEU A 141 -19.91 -9.03 -24.11
C LEU A 141 -18.41 -9.02 -24.48
N LEU A 142 -18.01 -9.80 -25.50
CA LEU A 142 -16.62 -9.83 -25.94
C LEU A 142 -16.11 -8.44 -26.33
N ALA A 143 -16.89 -7.69 -27.13
CA ALA A 143 -16.51 -6.35 -27.56
C ALA A 143 -16.32 -5.38 -26.37
N GLU A 144 -17.19 -5.43 -25.37
CA GLU A 144 -17.10 -4.58 -24.18
C GLU A 144 -15.91 -4.94 -23.28
N VAL A 145 -15.58 -6.23 -23.18
CA VAL A 145 -14.39 -6.70 -22.43
C VAL A 145 -13.10 -6.35 -23.15
N CYS A 146 -13.01 -6.58 -24.46
CA CYS A 146 -11.86 -6.19 -25.28
C CYS A 146 -11.63 -4.67 -25.22
N MET A 147 -12.69 -3.88 -25.21
CA MET A 147 -12.59 -2.44 -25.06
C MET A 147 -11.97 -2.03 -23.71
N ALA A 148 -12.47 -2.61 -22.62
CA ALA A 148 -11.90 -2.38 -21.29
C ALA A 148 -10.43 -2.79 -21.21
N ALA A 149 -10.09 -3.95 -21.79
CA ALA A 149 -8.74 -4.47 -21.84
C ALA A 149 -7.78 -3.57 -22.64
N LYS A 150 -8.21 -3.09 -23.82
CA LYS A 150 -7.43 -2.17 -24.66
C LYS A 150 -7.11 -0.86 -23.92
N TYR A 151 -8.13 -0.22 -23.37
CA TYR A 151 -7.99 1.02 -22.61
C TYR A 151 -7.16 0.82 -21.32
N GLU A 152 -7.31 -0.32 -20.65
CA GLU A 152 -6.45 -0.68 -19.52
C GLU A 152 -4.97 -0.80 -19.93
N GLY A 153 -4.69 -1.48 -21.04
CA GLY A 153 -3.34 -1.63 -21.58
C GLY A 153 -2.69 -0.30 -21.95
N GLU A 154 -3.40 0.56 -22.69
CA GLU A 154 -2.96 1.92 -23.03
C GLU A 154 -2.68 2.76 -21.78
N SER A 155 -3.51 2.61 -20.76
CA SER A 155 -3.39 3.33 -19.51
C SER A 155 -2.18 2.88 -18.68
N ILE A 156 -1.96 1.56 -18.53
CA ILE A 156 -0.76 1.02 -17.87
C ILE A 156 0.49 1.52 -18.59
N LYS A 157 0.53 1.39 -19.92
CA LYS A 157 1.64 1.84 -20.77
C LYS A 157 1.95 3.33 -20.60
N THR A 158 0.94 4.18 -20.49
CA THR A 158 1.14 5.63 -20.34
C THR A 158 1.66 6.03 -18.95
N HIS A 159 1.14 5.39 -17.90
CA HIS A 159 1.32 5.88 -16.54
C HIS A 159 2.31 5.07 -15.69
N TYR A 160 2.37 3.75 -15.88
CA TYR A 160 3.20 2.87 -15.06
C TYR A 160 4.72 3.09 -15.22
N PRO A 161 5.28 3.43 -16.40
CA PRO A 161 6.73 3.70 -16.51
C PRO A 161 7.23 4.82 -15.58
N LYS A 162 6.38 5.81 -15.28
CA LYS A 162 6.71 6.88 -14.31
C LYS A 162 6.84 6.35 -12.88
N TYR A 163 5.97 5.40 -12.53
CA TYR A 163 6.02 4.70 -11.25
C TYR A 163 7.27 3.84 -11.15
N ASP A 164 7.54 3.06 -12.21
CA ASP A 164 8.67 2.14 -12.29
C ASP A 164 10.02 2.88 -12.21
N SER A 165 10.16 4.00 -12.90
CA SER A 165 11.35 4.86 -12.81
C SER A 165 11.62 5.38 -11.38
N LYS A 166 10.57 5.64 -10.59
CA LYS A 166 10.73 6.14 -9.21
C LYS A 166 10.99 5.02 -8.20
N TYR A 167 10.38 3.86 -8.43
CA TYR A 167 10.46 2.69 -7.57
C TYR A 167 10.93 1.50 -8.42
N PRO A 168 12.16 1.47 -8.92
CA PRO A 168 12.62 0.39 -9.79
C PRO A 168 12.59 -0.96 -9.06
N GLY A 169 12.40 -2.07 -9.79
CA GLY A 169 12.52 -3.38 -9.16
C GLY A 169 12.06 -4.61 -9.96
N SER A 170 11.19 -4.46 -10.95
CA SER A 170 10.76 -5.60 -11.78
C SER A 170 11.58 -5.66 -13.07
N ASP A 171 12.01 -6.85 -13.47
CA ASP A 171 12.71 -7.09 -14.75
C ASP A 171 11.75 -7.08 -15.96
N PHE A 172 10.49 -7.43 -15.72
CA PHE A 172 9.43 -7.47 -16.74
C PHE A 172 8.22 -6.58 -16.37
N PRO A 173 8.45 -5.30 -16.03
CA PRO A 173 7.48 -4.46 -15.33
C PRO A 173 6.17 -4.31 -16.12
N MET A 174 6.24 -4.16 -17.43
CA MET A 174 5.07 -3.95 -18.29
C MET A 174 4.20 -5.22 -18.41
N CYS A 175 4.78 -6.34 -18.83
CA CYS A 175 4.01 -7.57 -19.05
C CYS A 175 3.42 -8.12 -17.74
N THR A 176 4.12 -8.01 -16.61
CA THR A 176 3.60 -8.41 -15.29
C THR A 176 2.38 -7.58 -14.89
N MET A 177 2.40 -6.25 -15.09
CA MET A 177 1.23 -5.41 -14.77
C MET A 177 0.04 -5.67 -15.69
N LEU A 178 0.29 -5.95 -16.97
CA LEU A 178 -0.75 -6.35 -17.91
C LEU A 178 -1.37 -7.70 -17.49
N ALA A 179 -0.55 -8.69 -17.11
CA ALA A 179 -1.01 -9.99 -16.60
C ALA A 179 -1.89 -9.85 -15.34
N ARG A 180 -1.47 -9.03 -14.38
CA ARG A 180 -2.25 -8.74 -13.16
C ARG A 180 -3.60 -8.08 -13.49
N SER A 181 -3.64 -7.13 -14.43
CA SER A 181 -4.89 -6.49 -14.86
C SER A 181 -5.78 -7.41 -15.70
N PHE A 182 -5.21 -8.25 -16.55
CA PHE A 182 -5.94 -9.27 -17.30
C PHE A 182 -6.66 -10.26 -16.38
N ALA A 183 -5.95 -10.77 -15.37
CA ALA A 183 -6.53 -11.66 -14.38
C ALA A 183 -7.66 -11.00 -13.57
N ASP A 184 -7.51 -9.72 -13.20
CA ASP A 184 -8.57 -8.98 -12.52
C ASP A 184 -9.80 -8.72 -13.40
N ILE A 185 -9.61 -8.46 -14.71
CA ILE A 185 -10.72 -8.40 -15.66
C ILE A 185 -11.42 -9.76 -15.74
N GLY A 186 -10.65 -10.86 -15.85
CA GLY A 186 -11.18 -12.22 -15.84
C GLY A 186 -12.02 -12.53 -14.60
N ASP A 187 -11.56 -12.12 -13.42
CA ASP A 187 -12.33 -12.30 -12.18
C ASP A 187 -13.61 -11.48 -12.13
N ILE A 188 -13.64 -10.28 -12.72
CA ILE A 188 -14.87 -9.50 -12.83
C ILE A 188 -15.86 -10.27 -13.71
N ILE A 189 -15.42 -10.74 -14.88
CA ILE A 189 -16.30 -11.44 -15.82
C ILE A 189 -16.79 -12.77 -15.26
N ARG A 190 -15.97 -13.49 -14.49
CA ARG A 190 -16.34 -14.75 -13.84
C ARG A 190 -17.13 -14.56 -12.53
N GLY A 191 -17.34 -13.33 -12.06
CA GLY A 191 -18.04 -13.04 -10.81
C GLY A 191 -17.22 -13.38 -9.55
N ARG A 192 -15.91 -13.58 -9.69
CA ARG A 192 -14.95 -13.97 -8.65
C ARG A 192 -14.24 -12.79 -7.99
N ASP A 193 -14.22 -11.63 -8.65
CA ASP A 193 -13.51 -10.43 -8.18
C ASP A 193 -13.89 -10.09 -6.73
N LEU A 194 -12.93 -9.81 -5.86
CA LEU A 194 -13.13 -9.52 -4.44
C LEU A 194 -13.46 -8.04 -4.22
N TYR A 195 -13.20 -7.13 -5.16
CA TYR A 195 -13.38 -5.69 -4.94
C TYR A 195 -14.87 -5.26 -4.96
N LEU A 196 -15.39 -4.79 -3.82
CA LEU A 196 -16.80 -4.37 -3.70
C LEU A 196 -17.12 -2.99 -4.32
N GLY A 197 -16.10 -2.15 -4.56
CA GLY A 197 -16.32 -0.76 -4.97
C GLY A 197 -16.87 0.15 -3.86
N ASN A 198 -17.19 1.39 -4.22
CA ASN A 198 -17.70 2.36 -3.25
C ASN A 198 -19.19 2.10 -2.93
N LYS A 199 -19.57 2.21 -1.64
CA LYS A 199 -20.99 2.15 -1.23
C LYS A 199 -21.69 3.47 -1.58
N LYS A 200 -22.73 3.44 -2.41
CA LYS A 200 -23.66 4.58 -2.55
C LYS A 200 -24.78 4.44 -1.53
N LYS A 201 -24.97 5.43 -0.65
CA LYS A 201 -26.19 5.54 0.18
C LYS A 201 -27.35 5.91 -0.75
N LYS A 202 -28.23 4.98 -1.10
CA LYS A 202 -29.60 5.32 -1.55
C LYS A 202 -30.51 5.36 -0.33
N GLN A 203 -31.61 6.12 -0.42
CA GLN A 203 -32.62 6.24 0.63
C GLN A 203 -33.31 4.91 0.99
N ASN A 204 -33.32 3.91 0.09
CA ASN A 204 -34.07 2.64 0.27
C ASN A 204 -33.24 1.34 0.20
N GLY A 205 -31.91 1.39 0.42
CA GLY A 205 -31.04 0.19 0.41
C GLY A 205 -29.61 0.48 -0.04
N LYS A 206 -28.62 -0.21 0.53
CA LYS A 206 -27.20 -0.04 0.19
C LYS A 206 -26.88 -0.94 -0.99
N GLU A 207 -26.66 -0.35 -2.16
CA GLU A 207 -26.22 -1.06 -3.37
C GLU A 207 -24.82 -0.55 -3.77
N THR A 208 -23.87 -1.47 -3.87
CA THR A 208 -22.47 -1.25 -4.25
C THR A 208 -22.31 -1.19 -5.77
N GLU A 209 -21.20 -0.60 -6.24
CA GLU A 209 -20.85 -0.62 -7.66
C GLU A 209 -20.68 -2.05 -8.19
N ARG A 210 -20.13 -2.95 -7.37
CA ARG A 210 -20.02 -4.37 -7.71
C ARG A 210 -21.39 -5.05 -7.83
N GLU A 211 -22.31 -4.84 -6.89
CA GLU A 211 -23.62 -5.50 -6.94
C GLU A 211 -24.39 -5.17 -8.23
N LYS A 212 -24.32 -3.92 -8.70
CA LYS A 212 -24.91 -3.51 -9.99
C LYS A 212 -24.26 -4.19 -11.18
N LEU A 213 -22.92 -4.21 -11.18
CA LEU A 213 -22.15 -4.85 -12.23
C LEU A 213 -22.46 -6.35 -12.29
N GLU A 214 -22.54 -7.00 -11.13
CA GLU A 214 -22.84 -8.41 -11.01
C GLU A 214 -24.25 -8.74 -11.51
N GLN A 215 -25.26 -7.94 -11.18
CA GLN A 215 -26.61 -8.08 -11.75
C GLN A 215 -26.58 -7.98 -13.27
N LYS A 216 -25.86 -6.99 -13.83
CA LYS A 216 -25.76 -6.80 -15.27
C LYS A 216 -25.09 -7.99 -15.97
N LEU A 217 -24.02 -8.53 -15.37
CA LEU A 217 -23.35 -9.71 -15.91
C LEU A 217 -24.26 -10.94 -15.87
N LYS A 218 -25.00 -11.16 -14.78
CA LYS A 218 -26.00 -12.24 -14.69
C LYS A 218 -27.06 -12.16 -15.78
N GLU A 219 -27.57 -10.96 -16.06
CA GLU A 219 -28.52 -10.74 -17.16
C GLU A 219 -27.95 -11.12 -18.53
N ILE A 220 -26.68 -10.77 -18.79
CA ILE A 220 -25.99 -11.10 -20.04
C ILE A 220 -25.75 -12.61 -20.13
N PHE A 221 -25.25 -13.24 -19.07
CA PHE A 221 -24.97 -14.67 -19.08
C PHE A 221 -26.23 -15.53 -19.14
N LYS A 222 -27.34 -15.08 -18.56
CA LYS A 222 -28.65 -15.68 -18.81
C LYS A 222 -29.01 -15.68 -20.29
N LYS A 223 -28.82 -14.55 -20.98
CA LYS A 223 -29.09 -14.47 -22.43
C LYS A 223 -28.18 -15.37 -23.25
N ILE A 224 -26.90 -15.49 -22.86
CA ILE A 224 -25.95 -16.40 -23.50
C ILE A 224 -26.43 -17.85 -23.33
N HIS A 225 -26.83 -18.23 -22.11
CA HIS A 225 -27.36 -19.55 -21.78
C HIS A 225 -28.62 -19.88 -22.60
N ASP A 226 -29.61 -18.96 -22.61
CA ASP A 226 -30.88 -19.11 -23.33
C ASP A 226 -30.68 -19.26 -24.86
N ASN A 227 -29.54 -18.84 -25.41
CA ASN A 227 -29.22 -18.89 -26.85
C ASN A 227 -28.23 -20.00 -27.24
N LEU A 228 -27.85 -20.88 -26.32
CA LEU A 228 -27.04 -22.06 -26.64
C LEU A 228 -27.80 -22.96 -27.62
N LYS A 229 -27.17 -23.35 -28.73
CA LYS A 229 -27.82 -24.17 -29.78
C LYS A 229 -27.51 -25.64 -29.61
N ASP A 230 -26.31 -25.96 -29.14
CA ASP A 230 -25.87 -27.33 -28.92
C ASP A 230 -26.55 -27.96 -27.69
N LYS A 231 -27.11 -29.16 -27.88
CA LYS A 231 -27.84 -29.88 -26.81
C LYS A 231 -26.91 -30.35 -25.69
N GLU A 232 -25.65 -30.67 -25.98
CA GLU A 232 -24.70 -31.09 -24.95
C GLU A 232 -24.19 -29.89 -24.15
N ALA A 233 -24.02 -28.72 -24.79
CA ALA A 233 -23.77 -27.46 -24.11
C ALA A 233 -24.96 -27.10 -23.20
N GLN A 234 -26.19 -27.16 -23.71
CA GLN A 234 -27.39 -26.97 -22.90
C GLN A 234 -27.39 -27.93 -21.71
N LYS A 235 -27.13 -29.23 -21.88
CA LYS A 235 -27.03 -30.18 -20.76
C LYS A 235 -25.94 -29.83 -19.76
N ARG A 236 -24.74 -29.44 -20.22
CA ARG A 236 -23.60 -29.05 -19.36
C ARG A 236 -23.95 -27.89 -18.43
N TYR A 237 -24.76 -26.95 -18.92
CA TYR A 237 -25.16 -25.75 -18.18
C TYR A 237 -26.64 -25.79 -17.73
N ASN A 238 -27.39 -26.86 -18.01
CA ASN A 238 -28.81 -27.00 -17.61
C ASN A 238 -28.95 -27.16 -16.09
N GLY A 239 -27.90 -27.64 -15.43
CA GLY A 239 -27.80 -27.74 -13.96
C GLY A 239 -27.42 -26.44 -13.27
N ASP A 240 -27.14 -25.34 -14.01
CA ASP A 240 -27.00 -24.01 -13.43
C ASP A 240 -28.40 -23.46 -13.06
N GLU A 241 -29.07 -24.09 -12.08
CA GLU A 241 -30.07 -23.40 -11.25
C GLU A 241 -29.41 -22.27 -10.43
N ASP A 242 -28.08 -22.19 -10.47
CA ASP A 242 -27.29 -21.11 -9.93
C ASP A 242 -27.59 -19.78 -10.67
N PRO A 243 -28.19 -18.78 -10.00
CA PRO A 243 -28.43 -17.47 -10.60
C PRO A 243 -27.14 -16.72 -10.96
N ASN A 244 -25.95 -17.26 -10.67
CA ASN A 244 -24.66 -16.65 -10.99
C ASN A 244 -23.98 -17.22 -12.24
N PHE A 245 -24.42 -18.37 -12.78
CA PHE A 245 -23.86 -19.00 -13.99
C PHE A 245 -22.33 -19.23 -13.93
N TYR A 246 -21.77 -19.58 -12.77
CA TYR A 246 -20.30 -19.59 -12.59
C TYR A 246 -19.57 -20.47 -13.61
N LYS A 247 -20.06 -21.68 -13.87
CA LYS A 247 -19.45 -22.61 -14.82
C LYS A 247 -19.48 -22.07 -16.25
N LEU A 248 -20.63 -21.55 -16.70
CA LEU A 248 -20.77 -20.90 -18.00
C LEU A 248 -19.84 -19.69 -18.15
N ARG A 249 -19.66 -18.90 -17.10
CA ARG A 249 -18.79 -17.71 -17.09
C ARG A 249 -17.31 -18.07 -17.15
N GLU A 250 -16.91 -19.13 -16.46
CA GLU A 250 -15.55 -19.69 -16.50
C GLU A 250 -15.23 -20.23 -17.90
N ASP A 251 -16.13 -21.03 -18.48
CA ASP A 251 -15.94 -21.57 -19.83
C ASP A 251 -15.99 -20.46 -20.91
N TRP A 252 -16.80 -19.41 -20.74
CA TRP A 252 -16.80 -18.24 -21.62
C TRP A 252 -15.48 -17.47 -21.54
N TRP A 253 -14.94 -17.24 -20.34
CA TRP A 253 -13.63 -16.60 -20.20
C TRP A 253 -12.58 -17.42 -20.92
N THR A 254 -12.50 -18.72 -20.66
CA THR A 254 -11.58 -19.65 -21.33
C THR A 254 -11.67 -19.56 -22.85
N ALA A 255 -12.88 -19.52 -23.41
CA ALA A 255 -13.09 -19.44 -24.86
C ALA A 255 -12.67 -18.11 -25.50
N ASN A 256 -12.55 -17.03 -24.71
CA ASN A 256 -12.36 -15.67 -25.21
C ASN A 256 -11.10 -14.96 -24.69
N ARG A 257 -10.40 -15.54 -23.69
CA ARG A 257 -9.26 -14.93 -23.00
C ARG A 257 -8.12 -14.52 -23.94
N GLU A 258 -7.91 -15.27 -25.02
CA GLU A 258 -6.91 -14.96 -26.04
C GLU A 258 -7.19 -13.62 -26.75
N THR A 259 -8.43 -13.42 -27.21
CA THR A 259 -8.86 -12.16 -27.87
C THR A 259 -8.83 -10.98 -26.90
N VAL A 260 -9.14 -11.21 -25.61
CA VAL A 260 -9.03 -10.18 -24.57
C VAL A 260 -7.57 -9.80 -24.30
N TRP A 261 -6.67 -10.78 -24.24
CA TRP A 261 -5.23 -10.52 -24.08
C TRP A 261 -4.66 -9.77 -25.27
N GLU A 262 -5.06 -10.14 -26.49
CA GLU A 262 -4.69 -9.42 -27.70
C GLU A 262 -5.15 -7.97 -27.62
N ALA A 263 -6.40 -7.71 -27.23
CA ALA A 263 -6.90 -6.34 -27.04
C ALA A 263 -6.05 -5.53 -26.04
N MET A 264 -5.61 -6.15 -24.94
CA MET A 264 -4.81 -5.51 -23.90
C MET A 264 -3.38 -5.14 -24.34
N THR A 265 -2.83 -5.87 -25.30
CA THR A 265 -1.41 -5.82 -25.67
C THR A 265 -1.16 -5.19 -27.05
N CYS A 266 -2.12 -4.41 -27.55
CA CYS A 266 -2.08 -3.85 -28.91
C CYS A 266 -0.96 -2.82 -29.17
N SER A 267 -0.44 -2.18 -28.12
CA SER A 267 0.52 -1.08 -28.23
C SER A 267 1.80 -1.50 -28.94
N LYS A 268 2.28 -0.68 -29.89
CA LYS A 268 3.60 -0.84 -30.53
C LYS A 268 4.77 -0.63 -29.57
N GLU A 269 4.57 0.09 -28.47
CA GLU A 269 5.62 0.23 -27.45
C GLU A 269 5.85 -1.05 -26.65
N LEU A 270 5.00 -2.06 -26.83
CA LEU A 270 5.24 -3.40 -26.29
C LEU A 270 6.04 -4.28 -27.27
N ASP A 271 6.46 -3.75 -28.43
CA ASP A 271 7.38 -4.45 -29.33
C ASP A 271 8.65 -4.82 -28.53
N ASN A 272 9.11 -6.07 -28.67
CA ASN A 272 10.22 -6.65 -27.88
C ASN A 272 9.98 -6.81 -26.37
N SER A 273 8.74 -6.68 -25.87
CA SER A 273 8.42 -6.91 -24.46
C SER A 273 8.27 -8.40 -24.13
N SER A 274 8.94 -8.82 -23.04
CA SER A 274 8.97 -10.20 -22.56
C SER A 274 8.14 -10.41 -21.28
N TYR A 275 7.41 -11.53 -21.20
CA TYR A 275 6.82 -12.04 -19.97
C TYR A 275 7.86 -12.82 -19.17
N PHE A 276 7.78 -12.76 -17.84
CA PHE A 276 8.85 -13.24 -16.96
C PHE A 276 9.08 -14.75 -17.06
N ARG A 277 8.01 -15.56 -17.17
CA ARG A 277 8.12 -17.00 -17.41
C ARG A 277 8.31 -17.32 -18.88
N ALA A 278 9.13 -18.34 -19.13
CA ALA A 278 9.30 -18.94 -20.44
C ALA A 278 8.14 -19.91 -20.74
N THR A 279 6.99 -19.39 -21.13
CA THR A 279 5.76 -20.19 -21.36
C THR A 279 5.46 -20.44 -22.83
N CYS A 280 6.17 -19.78 -23.73
CA CYS A 280 6.02 -19.93 -25.17
C CYS A 280 6.77 -21.18 -25.67
N ASN A 281 6.50 -21.60 -26.90
CA ASN A 281 7.33 -22.59 -27.59
C ASN A 281 7.57 -22.10 -29.02
N ASP A 282 8.03 -20.86 -29.15
CA ASP A 282 8.12 -20.19 -30.46
C ASP A 282 9.26 -20.77 -31.32
N THR A 283 10.18 -21.53 -30.72
CA THR A 283 11.36 -22.09 -31.39
C THR A 283 11.23 -23.58 -31.69
N GLY A 284 10.23 -24.27 -31.14
CA GLY A 284 10.11 -25.73 -31.21
C GLY A 284 11.21 -26.49 -30.45
N GLN A 285 12.10 -25.78 -29.75
CA GLN A 285 13.26 -26.32 -29.04
C GLN A 285 13.08 -26.35 -27.52
N GLY A 286 11.92 -25.92 -27.02
CA GLY A 286 11.60 -25.88 -25.60
C GLY A 286 10.91 -24.57 -25.18
N PRO A 287 10.63 -24.42 -23.88
CA PRO A 287 9.97 -23.25 -23.36
C PRO A 287 10.79 -21.96 -23.60
N SER A 288 10.16 -20.91 -24.11
CA SER A 288 10.80 -19.60 -24.39
C SER A 288 9.99 -18.44 -23.80
N GLN A 289 10.65 -17.33 -23.49
CA GLN A 289 9.95 -16.07 -23.14
C GLN A 289 9.28 -15.48 -24.38
N THR A 290 8.26 -14.64 -24.15
CA THR A 290 7.67 -13.87 -25.25
C THR A 290 8.70 -12.91 -25.82
N HIS A 291 8.70 -12.75 -27.13
CA HIS A 291 9.63 -11.86 -27.82
C HIS A 291 8.95 -10.64 -28.44
N ASN A 292 7.61 -10.59 -28.44
CA ASN A 292 6.85 -9.48 -29.00
C ASN A 292 5.55 -9.24 -28.23
N LYS A 293 5.27 -8.00 -27.85
CA LYS A 293 4.00 -7.55 -27.25
C LYS A 293 3.48 -8.35 -26.05
N CYS A 294 4.35 -9.02 -25.28
CA CYS A 294 3.92 -9.96 -24.24
C CYS A 294 3.03 -11.11 -24.81
N ARG A 295 3.36 -11.63 -25.99
CA ARG A 295 2.57 -12.64 -26.72
C ARG A 295 3.46 -13.79 -27.17
N CYS A 296 2.90 -15.00 -27.23
CA CYS A 296 3.54 -16.10 -27.96
C CYS A 296 2.89 -16.29 -29.33
N ASP A 297 3.66 -16.80 -30.28
CA ASP A 297 3.21 -17.07 -31.64
C ASP A 297 2.49 -18.43 -31.71
N LYS A 298 1.27 -18.46 -32.25
CA LYS A 298 0.55 -19.75 -32.40
C LYS A 298 1.11 -20.66 -33.48
N ASP A 299 1.84 -20.14 -34.46
CA ASP A 299 2.34 -20.94 -35.59
C ASP A 299 3.43 -21.95 -35.20
N LYS A 300 3.96 -21.89 -33.96
CA LYS A 300 5.07 -22.74 -33.50
C LYS A 300 4.87 -23.41 -32.12
N GLY A 301 3.75 -23.14 -31.43
CA GLY A 301 3.45 -23.69 -30.10
C GLY A 301 2.95 -25.15 -30.06
N ALA A 302 3.00 -25.79 -28.88
CA ALA A 302 2.62 -27.20 -28.67
C ALA A 302 1.14 -27.56 -28.97
N ASN A 303 0.29 -26.58 -29.28
CA ASN A 303 -1.14 -26.75 -29.62
C ASN A 303 -1.49 -26.17 -31.02
N ALA A 304 -0.51 -26.03 -31.93
CA ALA A 304 -0.73 -25.44 -33.25
C ALA A 304 -1.64 -26.31 -34.15
N GLY A 305 -2.90 -25.89 -34.32
CA GLY A 305 -3.66 -26.20 -35.53
C GLY A 305 -3.17 -25.35 -36.71
N LYS A 306 -3.17 -25.91 -37.93
CA LYS A 306 -2.64 -25.24 -39.12
C LYS A 306 -3.28 -23.86 -39.38
N PRO A 307 -2.51 -22.84 -39.79
CA PRO A 307 -3.05 -21.55 -40.21
C PRO A 307 -3.85 -21.70 -41.51
N LYS A 308 -5.06 -21.12 -41.54
CA LYS A 308 -5.72 -20.75 -42.81
C LYS A 308 -5.19 -19.35 -43.18
N ALA A 309 -4.62 -19.23 -44.37
CA ALA A 309 -4.05 -17.98 -44.87
C ALA A 309 -5.09 -16.85 -44.86
N GLY A 310 -4.76 -15.72 -44.20
CA GLY A 310 -5.48 -14.45 -44.37
C GLY A 310 -5.99 -13.73 -43.11
N ASP A 311 -5.79 -14.23 -41.89
CA ASP A 311 -6.29 -13.61 -40.65
C ASP A 311 -5.17 -13.34 -39.63
N GLY A 312 -5.30 -12.28 -38.83
CA GLY A 312 -4.23 -11.62 -38.05
C GLY A 312 -3.46 -12.46 -37.00
N ASP A 313 -2.40 -11.86 -36.42
CA ASP A 313 -1.48 -12.43 -35.42
C ASP A 313 -2.17 -13.39 -34.43
N VAL A 314 -2.13 -14.68 -34.72
CA VAL A 314 -2.83 -15.68 -33.91
C VAL A 314 -2.00 -15.89 -32.62
N THR A 315 -2.55 -15.48 -31.47
CA THR A 315 -1.78 -15.29 -30.22
C THR A 315 -2.07 -16.31 -29.11
N ILE A 316 -1.05 -16.83 -28.41
CA ILE A 316 -1.21 -17.57 -27.12
C ILE A 316 -0.98 -16.59 -25.96
N VAL A 317 -1.79 -16.70 -24.91
CA VAL A 317 -1.61 -15.93 -23.67
C VAL A 317 -0.47 -16.54 -22.84
N PRO A 318 0.61 -15.81 -22.55
CA PRO A 318 1.78 -16.34 -21.83
C PRO A 318 1.58 -16.43 -20.31
N THR A 319 0.56 -15.76 -19.77
CA THR A 319 0.26 -15.75 -18.34
C THR A 319 -0.87 -16.71 -17.99
N TYR A 320 -0.82 -17.23 -16.78
CA TYR A 320 -1.87 -18.04 -16.17
C TYR A 320 -2.36 -17.46 -14.85
N PHE A 321 -2.05 -16.19 -14.57
CA PHE A 321 -2.55 -15.45 -13.41
C PHE A 321 -4.08 -15.42 -13.36
N ASP A 322 -4.79 -15.48 -14.48
CA ASP A 322 -6.25 -15.61 -14.48
C ASP A 322 -6.74 -16.94 -13.88
N TYR A 323 -5.88 -17.94 -13.67
CA TYR A 323 -6.22 -19.18 -12.96
C TYR A 323 -5.61 -19.26 -11.55
N VAL A 324 -5.02 -18.15 -11.07
CA VAL A 324 -4.57 -18.00 -9.68
C VAL A 324 -5.67 -17.32 -8.87
N PRO A 325 -6.02 -17.76 -7.65
CA PRO A 325 -6.96 -17.06 -6.78
C PRO A 325 -6.59 -15.60 -6.56
N GLN A 326 -7.56 -14.68 -6.67
CA GLN A 326 -7.31 -13.24 -6.69
C GLN A 326 -6.55 -12.73 -5.47
N TYR A 327 -6.86 -13.27 -4.29
CA TYR A 327 -6.22 -12.87 -3.05
C TYR A 327 -4.69 -13.13 -3.09
N LEU A 328 -4.25 -14.27 -3.61
CA LEU A 328 -2.82 -14.60 -3.70
C LEU A 328 -2.09 -13.65 -4.64
N ARG A 329 -2.70 -13.30 -5.78
CA ARG A 329 -2.14 -12.31 -6.72
C ARG A 329 -2.00 -10.92 -6.10
N TRP A 330 -2.99 -10.51 -5.31
CA TRP A 330 -2.93 -9.23 -4.60
C TRP A 330 -1.91 -9.23 -3.47
N PHE A 331 -1.70 -10.36 -2.80
CA PHE A 331 -0.69 -10.48 -1.75
C PHE A 331 0.72 -10.46 -2.34
N GLU A 332 0.94 -11.16 -3.45
CA GLU A 332 2.17 -11.10 -4.24
C GLU A 332 2.45 -9.66 -4.75
N GLU A 333 1.49 -9.01 -5.41
CA GLU A 333 1.62 -7.62 -5.87
C GLU A 333 1.90 -6.65 -4.70
N TRP A 334 1.30 -6.90 -3.53
CA TRP A 334 1.55 -6.13 -2.32
C TRP A 334 2.98 -6.29 -1.80
N ALA A 335 3.53 -7.50 -1.81
CA ALA A 335 4.88 -7.79 -1.31
C ALA A 335 5.94 -7.14 -2.20
N GLU A 336 5.82 -7.30 -3.52
CA GLU A 336 6.71 -6.64 -4.49
C GLU A 336 6.67 -5.11 -4.33
N ASP A 337 5.47 -4.53 -4.26
CA ASP A 337 5.29 -3.08 -4.08
C ASP A 337 5.84 -2.58 -2.73
N PHE A 338 5.68 -3.37 -1.67
CA PHE A 338 6.24 -3.09 -0.36
C PHE A 338 7.77 -3.01 -0.41
N CYS A 339 8.43 -4.00 -1.00
CA CYS A 339 9.90 -4.06 -1.07
C CYS A 339 10.47 -2.91 -1.89
N ARG A 340 9.90 -2.62 -3.08
CA ARG A 340 10.28 -1.46 -3.91
C ARG A 340 10.18 -0.13 -3.15
N LYS A 341 9.09 0.08 -2.41
CA LYS A 341 8.90 1.28 -1.59
C LYS A 341 9.82 1.32 -0.38
N LYS A 342 10.06 0.17 0.28
CA LYS A 342 10.94 0.08 1.46
C LYS A 342 12.36 0.47 1.07
N LYS A 343 12.92 -0.10 -0.01
CA LYS A 343 14.22 0.26 -0.57
C LYS A 343 14.37 1.76 -0.75
N LYS A 344 13.41 2.40 -1.45
CA LYS A 344 13.46 3.84 -1.70
C LYS A 344 13.35 4.71 -0.44
N LYS A 345 12.52 4.28 0.52
CA LYS A 345 12.35 5.00 1.78
C LYS A 345 13.59 4.90 2.67
N LEU A 346 14.24 3.74 2.69
CA LEU A 346 15.50 3.53 3.41
C LEU A 346 16.64 4.35 2.81
N GLU A 347 16.78 4.38 1.48
CA GLU A 347 17.73 5.29 0.80
C GLU A 347 17.52 6.75 1.22
N ASN A 348 16.26 7.20 1.26
CA ASN A 348 15.94 8.56 1.69
C ASN A 348 16.27 8.78 3.18
N ALA A 349 15.93 7.84 4.06
CA ALA A 349 16.27 7.92 5.48
C ALA A 349 17.79 7.99 5.68
N LYS A 350 18.55 7.08 5.06
CA LYS A 350 20.02 7.08 5.07
C LYS A 350 20.60 8.42 4.60
N ASN A 351 20.18 8.90 3.42
CA ASN A 351 20.67 10.16 2.88
C ASN A 351 20.35 11.36 3.77
N LYS A 352 19.15 11.43 4.36
CA LYS A 352 18.76 12.56 5.22
C LYS A 352 19.31 12.48 6.64
N CYS A 353 19.58 11.28 7.16
CA CYS A 353 20.02 11.05 8.53
C CYS A 353 21.52 10.81 8.69
N ARG A 354 22.19 10.36 7.63
CA ARG A 354 23.63 10.07 7.60
C ARG A 354 24.42 10.82 6.53
N GLY A 355 23.72 11.35 5.52
CA GLY A 355 24.31 12.07 4.38
C GLY A 355 24.64 11.16 3.20
N PRO A 356 25.01 11.71 2.03
CA PRO A 356 25.29 10.95 0.81
C PRO A 356 26.39 9.90 0.94
N SER A 357 27.44 10.15 1.75
CA SER A 357 28.50 9.15 1.99
C SER A 357 28.10 8.12 3.05
N GLY A 358 26.94 8.28 3.68
CA GLY A 358 26.50 7.49 4.83
C GLY A 358 27.26 7.78 6.13
N THR A 359 28.20 8.74 6.12
CA THR A 359 29.02 9.11 7.29
C THR A 359 29.19 10.62 7.49
N ASP A 360 28.58 11.46 6.66
CA ASP A 360 28.72 12.92 6.73
C ASP A 360 28.20 13.50 8.06
N LYS A 361 27.13 12.89 8.57
CA LYS A 361 26.45 13.31 9.81
C LYS A 361 25.83 12.13 10.55
N TYR A 362 25.39 12.35 11.78
CA TYR A 362 24.63 11.37 12.54
C TYR A 362 23.43 12.04 13.22
N CYS A 363 22.26 11.88 12.61
CA CYS A 363 21.02 12.47 13.09
C CYS A 363 20.08 11.42 13.70
N SER A 364 19.20 11.85 14.58
CA SER A 364 18.11 11.01 15.09
C SER A 364 16.79 11.26 14.38
N LEU A 365 15.86 10.32 14.56
CA LEU A 365 14.47 10.46 14.13
C LEU A 365 13.80 11.73 14.66
N ASN A 366 14.25 12.26 15.81
CA ASN A 366 13.72 13.47 16.43
C ASN A 366 14.36 14.77 15.89
N GLY A 367 15.22 14.66 14.88
CA GLY A 367 15.90 15.79 14.25
C GLY A 367 17.12 16.31 15.02
N CYS A 368 17.53 15.64 16.10
CA CYS A 368 18.70 16.02 16.88
C CYS A 368 19.99 15.58 16.18
N ASP A 369 21.02 16.42 16.28
CA ASP A 369 22.39 16.08 15.92
C ASP A 369 23.02 15.27 17.06
N CYS A 370 23.26 13.99 16.80
CA CYS A 370 23.74 13.06 17.82
C CYS A 370 25.21 13.27 18.19
N THR A 371 25.94 14.13 17.47
CA THR A 371 27.31 14.47 17.83
C THR A 371 27.38 15.46 18.99
N LYS A 372 26.39 16.36 19.06
CA LYS A 372 26.25 17.40 20.09
C LYS A 372 25.18 17.08 21.14
N THR A 373 24.29 16.14 20.85
CA THR A 373 23.22 15.70 21.77
C THR A 373 23.73 14.67 22.77
N VAL A 374 23.42 14.87 24.05
CA VAL A 374 23.75 13.95 25.16
C VAL A 374 22.50 13.79 26.02
N ARG A 375 21.76 12.70 25.81
CA ARG A 375 20.48 12.46 26.49
C ARG A 375 20.65 12.23 27.99
N ALA A 376 21.76 11.65 28.42
CA ALA A 376 22.10 11.46 29.83
C ALA A 376 22.06 12.77 30.65
N ARG A 377 22.36 13.89 29.99
CA ARG A 377 22.38 15.24 30.58
C ARG A 377 21.16 16.09 30.18
N GLY A 378 20.17 15.47 29.55
CA GLY A 378 19.01 16.16 28.97
C GLY A 378 19.35 17.14 27.85
N LYS A 379 20.61 17.19 27.39
CA LYS A 379 21.10 18.10 26.34
C LYS A 379 20.63 17.63 24.97
N LEU A 380 19.73 18.37 24.35
CA LEU A 380 19.24 18.12 23.00
C LEU A 380 19.69 19.26 22.07
N ARG A 381 20.42 18.95 21.01
CA ARG A 381 20.94 19.91 20.03
C ARG A 381 20.44 19.59 18.64
N TYR A 382 20.02 20.61 17.91
CA TYR A 382 19.65 20.56 16.50
C TYR A 382 20.75 21.28 15.71
N GLY A 383 20.92 20.87 14.46
CA GLY A 383 22.05 21.33 13.67
C GLY A 383 22.36 20.33 12.56
N ASN A 384 23.37 20.65 11.75
CA ASN A 384 23.84 19.76 10.68
C ASN A 384 22.71 19.27 9.73
N ARG A 385 21.68 20.12 9.56
CA ARG A 385 20.44 19.80 8.85
C ARG A 385 19.77 18.49 9.32
N CYS A 386 19.90 18.14 10.60
CA CYS A 386 19.29 16.92 11.14
C CYS A 386 17.76 16.97 11.17
N ILE A 387 17.16 18.15 11.05
CA ILE A 387 15.71 18.27 10.86
C ILE A 387 15.21 17.54 9.59
N ASP A 388 16.05 17.42 8.56
CA ASP A 388 15.71 16.66 7.35
C ASP A 388 15.50 15.16 7.69
N CYS A 389 16.20 14.64 8.71
CA CYS A 389 16.04 13.27 9.19
C CYS A 389 14.66 13.05 9.81
N LEU A 390 14.19 14.00 10.64
CA LEU A 390 12.84 13.97 11.22
C LEU A 390 11.76 13.87 10.13
N TYR A 391 11.89 14.64 9.05
CA TYR A 391 10.94 14.61 7.93
C TYR A 391 11.04 13.34 7.07
N ALA A 392 12.20 12.68 7.03
CA ALA A 392 12.34 11.40 6.35
C ALA A 392 11.80 10.23 7.20
N CYS A 393 12.12 10.21 8.50
CA CYS A 393 11.82 9.11 9.42
C CYS A 393 10.37 9.07 9.88
N ASN A 394 9.76 10.20 10.25
CA ASN A 394 8.37 10.20 10.73
C ASN A 394 7.38 9.58 9.73
N PRO A 395 7.40 9.94 8.42
CA PRO A 395 6.55 9.28 7.44
C PRO A 395 6.93 7.82 7.17
N TYR A 396 8.20 7.44 7.36
CA TYR A 396 8.66 6.06 7.18
C TYR A 396 8.14 5.15 8.29
N VAL A 397 8.39 5.49 9.56
CA VAL A 397 7.92 4.76 10.76
C VAL A 397 6.41 4.53 10.68
N HIS A 398 5.67 5.59 10.33
CA HIS A 398 4.24 5.48 10.16
C HIS A 398 3.80 4.59 8.99
N TRP A 399 4.54 4.61 7.87
CA TRP A 399 4.25 3.77 6.73
C TRP A 399 4.56 2.30 7.01
N ILE A 400 5.65 1.99 7.71
CA ILE A 400 6.04 0.61 8.01
C ILE A 400 5.09 -0.05 9.01
N ASP A 401 4.63 0.68 10.04
CA ASP A 401 3.60 0.21 10.99
C ASP A 401 2.33 -0.25 10.25
N LYS A 402 1.89 0.53 9.27
CA LYS A 402 0.71 0.21 8.46
C LYS A 402 0.93 -0.97 7.55
N LYS A 403 2.13 -1.11 6.99
CA LYS A 403 2.46 -2.26 6.16
C LYS A 403 2.47 -3.53 6.99
N LYS A 404 2.88 -3.48 8.25
CA LYS A 404 2.71 -4.60 9.19
C LYS A 404 1.23 -4.94 9.39
N GLU A 405 0.36 -3.95 9.63
CA GLU A 405 -1.09 -4.21 9.76
C GLU A 405 -1.74 -4.79 8.49
N GLU A 406 -1.28 -4.38 7.29
CA GLU A 406 -1.74 -4.95 6.02
C GLU A 406 -1.25 -6.39 5.83
N PHE A 407 0.03 -6.63 6.15
CA PHE A 407 0.64 -7.95 6.13
C PHE A 407 -0.09 -8.93 7.04
N ASP A 408 -0.30 -8.56 8.31
CA ASP A 408 -0.95 -9.45 9.28
C ASP A 408 -2.37 -9.85 8.83
N LYS A 409 -3.11 -8.94 8.18
CA LYS A 409 -4.43 -9.25 7.61
C LYS A 409 -4.33 -10.23 6.45
N GLN A 410 -3.36 -10.04 5.56
CA GLN A 410 -3.16 -10.93 4.43
C GLN A 410 -2.64 -12.30 4.88
N LYS A 411 -1.75 -12.37 5.87
CA LYS A 411 -1.32 -13.64 6.49
C LYS A 411 -2.51 -14.42 7.06
N ASN A 412 -3.33 -13.77 7.89
CA ASN A 412 -4.56 -14.37 8.43
C ASN A 412 -5.56 -14.78 7.33
N LYS A 413 -5.57 -14.08 6.20
CA LYS A 413 -6.42 -14.44 5.05
C LYS A 413 -5.94 -15.73 4.39
N TYR A 414 -4.64 -15.94 4.30
CA TYR A 414 -4.05 -17.16 3.74
C TYR A 414 -4.57 -18.39 4.47
N GLU A 415 -4.41 -18.40 5.79
CA GLU A 415 -4.83 -19.49 6.67
C GLU A 415 -6.33 -19.78 6.51
N LYS A 416 -7.16 -18.73 6.42
CA LYS A 416 -8.60 -18.86 6.19
C LYS A 416 -8.96 -19.43 4.81
N GLU A 417 -8.20 -19.12 3.76
CA GLU A 417 -8.47 -19.69 2.43
C GLU A 417 -8.05 -21.17 2.40
N MET A 418 -6.88 -21.53 2.96
CA MET A 418 -6.44 -22.92 3.06
C MET A 418 -7.46 -23.80 3.82
N GLN A 419 -7.90 -23.36 5.00
CA GLN A 419 -8.87 -24.09 5.83
C GLN A 419 -10.23 -24.36 5.15
N LYS A 420 -10.63 -23.53 4.18
CA LYS A 420 -11.90 -23.75 3.46
C LYS A 420 -11.86 -25.01 2.60
N TYR A 421 -10.67 -25.38 2.11
CA TYR A 421 -10.50 -26.45 1.14
C TYR A 421 -9.91 -27.73 1.76
N GLU A 422 -9.37 -27.66 2.99
CA GLU A 422 -8.88 -28.83 3.76
C GLU A 422 -9.96 -29.86 4.12
N ASN A 423 -11.25 -29.51 4.10
CA ASN A 423 -12.32 -30.39 4.52
C ASN A 423 -13.35 -30.58 3.40
N GLY A 424 -13.26 -31.68 2.66
CA GLY A 424 -14.35 -32.21 1.82
C GLY A 424 -15.57 -32.68 2.63
N ALA A 425 -15.98 -31.95 3.66
CA ALA A 425 -17.08 -32.28 4.55
C ALA A 425 -18.19 -31.23 4.47
N SER A 426 -19.41 -31.73 4.36
CA SER A 426 -20.66 -31.00 4.31
C SER A 426 -20.69 -29.78 5.23
N SER A 427 -21.24 -28.71 4.68
CA SER A 427 -21.84 -27.58 5.37
C SER A 427 -22.55 -27.97 6.68
N SER A 428 -21.79 -28.02 7.77
CA SER A 428 -22.30 -28.10 9.12
C SER A 428 -21.86 -26.84 9.86
N SER A 429 -22.82 -25.92 9.93
CA SER A 429 -23.06 -24.97 11.02
C SER A 429 -21.97 -24.91 12.11
N GLY A 430 -20.93 -24.09 11.87
CA GLY A 430 -20.04 -23.56 12.90
C GLY A 430 -20.27 -22.07 13.08
N SER A 431 -20.92 -21.68 14.17
CA SER A 431 -21.24 -20.30 14.54
C SER A 431 -19.98 -19.47 14.79
N GLY A 432 -19.46 -18.83 13.74
CA GLY A 432 -18.48 -17.74 13.83
C GLY A 432 -19.07 -16.49 13.20
N SER A 433 -19.26 -15.43 13.99
CA SER A 433 -19.94 -14.18 13.64
C SER A 433 -19.17 -13.28 12.66
N GLY A 434 -18.79 -13.81 11.49
CA GLY A 434 -18.41 -13.02 10.32
C GLY A 434 -19.66 -12.75 9.50
N ARG A 435 -19.97 -11.48 9.20
CA ARG A 435 -21.14 -11.06 8.42
C ARG A 435 -21.40 -12.02 7.24
N GLN A 436 -22.47 -12.81 7.35
CA GLN A 436 -23.05 -13.58 6.26
C GLN A 436 -23.07 -12.71 5.00
N ARG A 437 -22.52 -13.24 3.89
CA ARG A 437 -23.00 -12.84 2.57
C ARG A 437 -24.50 -13.16 2.58
N ARG A 438 -25.35 -12.15 2.83
CA ARG A 438 -26.79 -12.25 2.57
C ARG A 438 -26.93 -12.38 1.06
N GLY A 439 -27.03 -13.63 0.62
CA GLY A 439 -27.12 -14.03 -0.77
C GLY A 439 -27.22 -15.55 -0.86
N VAL A 440 -28.32 -16.08 -0.31
CA VAL A 440 -29.06 -17.30 -0.70
C VAL A 440 -28.25 -18.60 -0.85
N ARG A 441 -28.65 -19.61 -0.05
CA ARG A 441 -28.35 -21.03 -0.25
C ARG A 441 -28.68 -21.42 -1.69
N SER A 442 -27.67 -21.65 -2.52
CA SER A 442 -27.79 -22.43 -3.76
C SER A 442 -27.22 -23.83 -3.46
N ASN A 443 -27.94 -24.87 -3.86
CA ASN A 443 -27.62 -26.27 -3.62
C ASN A 443 -26.53 -26.83 -4.57
N ASN A 444 -25.80 -25.97 -5.30
CA ASN A 444 -24.82 -26.40 -6.30
C ASN A 444 -23.38 -26.39 -5.75
N ASN A 445 -22.76 -27.57 -5.75
CA ASN A 445 -21.38 -27.91 -5.37
C ASN A 445 -20.28 -27.41 -6.35
N TYR A 446 -20.49 -26.30 -7.08
CA TYR A 446 -19.45 -25.81 -7.99
C TYR A 446 -18.44 -24.93 -7.24
N GLU A 447 -17.38 -25.55 -6.74
CA GLU A 447 -16.33 -24.86 -5.98
C GLU A 447 -15.37 -24.06 -6.88
N GLY A 448 -15.41 -24.27 -8.21
CA GLY A 448 -14.64 -23.54 -9.23
C GLY A 448 -13.15 -23.87 -9.28
N TYR A 449 -12.42 -23.23 -10.19
CA TYR A 449 -10.97 -23.44 -10.35
C TYR A 449 -10.14 -23.13 -9.08
N GLU A 450 -10.65 -22.28 -8.18
CA GLU A 450 -9.96 -21.89 -6.94
C GLU A 450 -9.72 -23.09 -6.03
N LYS A 451 -10.68 -24.03 -5.94
CA LYS A 451 -10.53 -25.27 -5.16
C LYS A 451 -9.33 -26.07 -5.65
N ILE A 452 -9.31 -26.35 -6.96
CA ILE A 452 -8.25 -27.10 -7.63
C ILE A 452 -6.89 -26.43 -7.38
N PHE A 453 -6.86 -25.10 -7.42
CA PHE A 453 -5.63 -24.36 -7.12
C PHE A 453 -5.14 -24.58 -5.69
N TYR A 454 -6.01 -24.42 -4.69
CA TYR A 454 -5.62 -24.57 -3.29
C TYR A 454 -5.27 -26.01 -2.93
N GLU A 455 -5.94 -27.01 -3.51
CA GLU A 455 -5.58 -28.43 -3.38
C GLU A 455 -4.16 -28.68 -3.92
N LYS A 456 -3.85 -28.23 -5.13
CA LYS A 456 -2.50 -28.37 -5.70
C LYS A 456 -1.43 -27.62 -4.88
N LEU A 457 -1.79 -26.45 -4.35
CA LEU A 457 -0.91 -25.65 -3.50
C LEU A 457 -0.61 -26.39 -2.18
N GLU A 458 -1.63 -26.99 -1.57
CA GLU A 458 -1.53 -27.82 -0.37
C GLU A 458 -0.67 -29.07 -0.61
N GLU A 459 -0.96 -29.83 -1.67
CA GLU A 459 -0.22 -31.04 -2.09
C GLU A 459 1.27 -30.76 -2.33
N SER A 460 1.59 -29.55 -2.80
CA SER A 460 2.96 -29.10 -3.05
C SER A 460 3.66 -28.57 -1.79
N GLY A 461 3.03 -28.72 -0.63
CA GLY A 461 3.62 -28.43 0.66
C GLY A 461 3.47 -26.99 1.13
N TYR A 462 2.70 -26.14 0.45
CA TYR A 462 2.38 -24.76 0.85
C TYR A 462 1.15 -24.67 1.75
N LYS A 463 0.78 -25.78 2.40
CA LYS A 463 -0.29 -25.79 3.41
C LYS A 463 -0.05 -24.76 4.52
N ASP A 464 1.19 -24.72 4.99
CA ASP A 464 1.64 -23.75 5.98
C ASP A 464 1.95 -22.40 5.32
N VAL A 465 1.43 -21.33 5.92
CA VAL A 465 1.62 -19.97 5.40
C VAL A 465 3.09 -19.58 5.36
N GLY A 466 3.92 -20.10 6.28
CA GLY A 466 5.34 -19.75 6.37
C GLY A 466 6.11 -20.01 5.07
N LYS A 467 5.92 -21.19 4.46
CA LYS A 467 6.56 -21.51 3.17
C LYS A 467 6.13 -20.59 2.04
N PHE A 468 4.88 -20.12 2.04
CA PHE A 468 4.45 -19.13 1.06
C PHE A 468 5.05 -17.74 1.35
N LEU A 469 5.21 -17.38 2.62
CA LEU A 469 5.90 -16.14 3.03
C LEU A 469 7.39 -16.15 2.64
N ASP A 470 8.02 -17.32 2.63
CA ASP A 470 9.38 -17.49 2.12
C ASP A 470 9.44 -17.08 0.64
N LEU A 471 8.53 -17.57 -0.21
CA LEU A 471 8.44 -17.18 -1.62
C LEU A 471 8.25 -15.67 -1.83
N LEU A 472 7.48 -15.00 -0.96
CA LEU A 472 7.33 -13.54 -1.01
C LEU A 472 8.63 -12.81 -0.67
N SER A 473 9.46 -13.41 0.19
CA SER A 473 10.78 -12.89 0.57
C SER A 473 11.80 -13.09 -0.55
N GLU A 474 11.62 -14.13 -1.37
CA GLU A 474 12.50 -14.46 -2.49
C GLU A 474 12.37 -13.50 -3.70
N GLU A 475 11.35 -12.65 -3.71
CA GLU A 475 11.19 -11.58 -4.69
C GLU A 475 12.49 -10.76 -4.82
N LYS A 476 12.99 -10.60 -6.06
CA LYS A 476 14.25 -9.88 -6.36
C LYS A 476 14.33 -8.52 -5.65
N THR A 477 13.22 -7.78 -5.66
CA THR A 477 13.14 -6.45 -5.03
C THR A 477 13.31 -6.47 -3.52
N CYS A 478 12.93 -7.57 -2.87
CA CYS A 478 13.10 -7.80 -1.45
C CYS A 478 14.55 -8.20 -1.14
N LYS A 479 15.14 -9.12 -1.91
CA LYS A 479 16.56 -9.51 -1.82
C LYS A 479 17.53 -8.35 -2.04
N ASP A 480 17.16 -7.42 -2.90
CA ASP A 480 17.92 -6.20 -3.22
C ASP A 480 18.10 -5.23 -2.04
N ILE A 481 17.40 -5.45 -0.91
CA ILE A 481 17.56 -4.67 0.32
C ILE A 481 18.69 -5.32 1.14
N THR A 482 19.91 -4.89 0.88
CA THR A 482 21.15 -5.50 1.43
C THR A 482 21.86 -4.63 2.48
N ASP A 483 21.23 -3.56 2.96
CA ASP A 483 21.82 -2.70 3.99
C ASP A 483 21.88 -3.46 5.33
N ASP A 484 23.10 -3.76 5.78
CA ASP A 484 23.39 -4.55 6.98
C ASP A 484 22.75 -3.97 8.25
N LYS A 485 22.52 -2.65 8.27
CA LYS A 485 21.86 -1.96 9.39
C LYS A 485 20.35 -2.12 9.40
N GLU A 486 19.76 -2.53 8.29
CA GLU A 486 18.31 -2.59 8.10
C GLU A 486 17.75 -4.01 8.19
N GLY A 487 18.63 -5.01 8.19
CA GLY A 487 18.26 -6.44 8.17
C GLY A 487 17.82 -6.90 6.79
N ILE A 488 17.60 -8.21 6.67
CA ILE A 488 17.06 -8.83 5.46
C ILE A 488 15.53 -8.77 5.48
N ILE A 489 14.91 -8.81 4.29
CA ILE A 489 13.48 -9.05 4.18
C ILE A 489 13.24 -10.54 4.33
N ASP A 490 12.51 -10.88 5.38
CA ASP A 490 12.03 -12.21 5.69
C ASP A 490 10.64 -12.08 6.31
N PHE A 491 9.62 -12.41 5.53
CA PHE A 491 8.23 -12.32 5.96
C PHE A 491 7.82 -13.45 6.92
N ASN A 492 8.56 -14.56 6.95
CA ASN A 492 8.29 -15.68 7.84
C ASN A 492 9.00 -15.54 9.19
N GLU A 493 9.95 -14.60 9.30
CA GLU A 493 10.70 -14.30 10.52
C GLU A 493 11.39 -15.56 11.08
N HIS A 494 12.25 -16.19 10.27
CA HIS A 494 13.13 -17.30 10.68
C HIS A 494 14.24 -16.79 11.60
N VAL A 495 13.87 -16.32 12.79
CA VAL A 495 14.79 -15.62 13.67
C VAL A 495 15.72 -16.60 14.40
N ASP A 496 17.01 -16.43 14.17
CA ASP A 496 18.08 -16.95 15.01
C ASP A 496 18.04 -16.22 16.37
N LYS A 497 17.74 -16.94 17.46
CA LYS A 497 17.55 -16.37 18.81
C LYS A 497 18.83 -15.73 19.37
N ASP A 498 19.98 -15.98 18.76
CA ASP A 498 21.29 -15.54 19.23
C ASP A 498 21.73 -14.17 18.66
N LYS A 499 20.91 -13.52 17.81
CA LYS A 499 21.22 -12.21 17.21
C LYS A 499 20.11 -11.18 17.41
N GLU A 500 20.48 -9.90 17.51
CA GLU A 500 19.54 -8.78 17.46
C GLU A 500 18.92 -8.68 16.05
N TYR A 501 17.81 -9.38 15.85
CA TYR A 501 17.15 -9.46 14.56
C TYR A 501 16.32 -8.21 14.26
N LYS A 502 16.73 -7.48 13.23
CA LYS A 502 15.98 -6.37 12.65
C LYS A 502 15.06 -6.90 11.57
N GLY A 503 13.83 -7.25 11.96
CA GLY A 503 12.89 -7.89 11.06
C GLY A 503 12.33 -7.02 9.94
N THR A 504 11.53 -7.63 9.08
CA THR A 504 10.95 -7.02 7.88
C THR A 504 10.21 -5.70 8.13
N PHE A 505 9.60 -5.53 9.29
CA PHE A 505 8.85 -4.31 9.65
C PHE A 505 9.61 -3.40 10.64
N TYR A 506 10.93 -3.55 10.76
CA TYR A 506 11.77 -2.71 11.61
C TYR A 506 11.68 -1.23 11.23
N HIS A 507 11.73 -0.36 12.25
CA HIS A 507 11.61 1.10 12.11
C HIS A 507 12.87 1.77 11.55
N SER A 508 13.85 1.00 11.09
CA SER A 508 15.18 1.42 10.60
C SER A 508 16.13 1.88 11.70
N GLU A 509 17.42 1.58 11.52
CA GLU A 509 18.48 2.05 12.43
C GLU A 509 18.73 3.54 12.22
N TYR A 510 18.57 4.02 10.99
CA TYR A 510 18.69 5.43 10.64
C TYR A 510 17.66 6.30 11.36
N CYS A 511 16.52 5.70 11.71
CA CYS A 511 15.39 6.34 12.37
C CYS A 511 15.25 5.95 13.84
N GLN A 512 16.39 5.78 14.53
CA GLN A 512 16.46 5.63 15.98
C GLN A 512 16.72 6.97 16.69
N PRO A 513 16.38 7.09 17.99
CA PRO A 513 16.77 8.25 18.79
C PRO A 513 18.30 8.31 18.91
N CYS A 514 18.85 9.46 19.29
CA CYS A 514 20.28 9.51 19.57
C CYS A 514 20.62 8.52 20.71
N PRO A 515 21.77 7.84 20.62
CA PRO A 515 22.29 7.05 21.74
C PRO A 515 22.38 7.88 23.01
N TYR A 516 22.32 7.22 24.16
CA TYR A 516 22.22 7.88 25.46
C TYR A 516 23.31 8.93 25.69
N CYS A 517 24.55 8.61 25.32
CA CYS A 517 25.72 9.49 25.42
C CYS A 517 26.04 10.27 24.14
N GLY A 518 25.30 10.05 23.05
CA GLY A 518 25.59 10.60 21.73
C GLY A 518 26.64 9.79 20.94
N MET A 519 27.12 10.39 19.85
CA MET A 519 28.03 9.78 18.87
C MET A 519 29.30 10.62 18.69
N LYS A 520 30.41 9.97 18.33
CA LYS A 520 31.64 10.64 17.88
C LYS A 520 32.13 10.02 16.56
N LYS A 521 32.83 10.80 15.75
CA LYS A 521 33.48 10.26 14.54
C LYS A 521 34.64 9.39 14.97
N LYS A 522 34.80 8.24 14.32
CA LYS A 522 36.07 7.51 14.31
C LYS A 522 37.12 8.30 13.52
N ASP A 523 38.37 7.85 13.51
CA ASP A 523 39.42 8.39 12.63
C ASP A 523 38.87 8.70 11.21
N PRO A 524 39.40 9.71 10.50
CA PRO A 524 38.91 10.10 9.19
C PRO A 524 38.72 8.88 8.26
N GLY A 525 37.48 8.65 7.82
CA GLY A 525 37.12 7.54 6.92
C GLY A 525 36.58 6.26 7.59
N LYS A 526 36.60 6.14 8.93
CA LYS A 526 36.16 4.91 9.64
C LYS A 526 34.72 4.93 10.18
N GLY A 527 33.94 5.98 9.96
CA GLY A 527 32.53 6.06 10.36
C GLY A 527 32.27 6.63 11.76
N TRP A 528 31.25 6.13 12.44
CA TRP A 528 30.75 6.67 13.73
C TRP A 528 30.82 5.63 14.85
N GLU A 529 31.05 6.07 16.09
CA GLU A 529 30.96 5.24 17.29
C GLU A 529 30.17 5.92 18.41
N LYS A 530 29.53 5.09 19.25
CA LYS A 530 28.83 5.57 20.45
C LYS A 530 29.88 6.13 21.41
N LYS A 531 29.59 7.29 22.01
CA LYS A 531 30.38 7.81 23.14
C LYS A 531 30.23 6.84 24.32
N SER A 532 31.33 6.44 24.95
CA SER A 532 31.31 5.59 26.14
C SER A 532 30.86 6.38 27.38
N GLU A 533 30.60 5.69 28.49
CA GLU A 533 30.32 6.35 29.77
C GLU A 533 31.49 7.20 30.25
N THR A 534 32.72 6.76 29.95
CA THR A 534 33.96 7.50 30.21
C THR A 534 34.16 8.70 29.28
N ASP A 535 33.44 8.79 28.16
CA ASP A 535 33.44 9.95 27.25
C ASP A 535 32.45 11.04 27.71
N LYS A 536 32.50 11.41 29.00
CA LYS A 536 31.75 12.56 29.53
C LYS A 536 30.21 12.34 29.52
N CYS A 537 29.76 11.14 29.88
CA CYS A 537 28.34 10.76 29.94
C CYS A 537 27.77 10.71 31.37
N ASN A 538 28.24 11.59 32.27
CA ASN A 538 27.72 11.66 33.64
C ASN A 538 26.32 12.31 33.67
N SER A 539 25.42 11.81 34.52
CA SER A 539 24.07 12.36 34.72
C SER A 539 24.09 13.71 35.42
N GLY A 540 23.29 14.67 34.96
CA GLY A 540 23.17 16.00 35.55
C GLY A 540 22.88 17.09 34.52
N ASN A 541 22.38 18.24 34.97
CA ASN A 541 22.16 19.41 34.13
C ASN A 541 23.51 20.07 33.80
N LEU A 542 23.74 20.49 32.55
CA LEU A 542 24.98 21.18 32.16
C LEU A 542 24.94 22.67 32.50
N TYR A 543 23.76 23.27 32.33
CA TYR A 543 23.54 24.69 32.50
C TYR A 543 22.41 24.92 33.49
N LYS A 544 22.47 26.05 34.18
CA LYS A 544 21.41 26.53 35.07
C LYS A 544 21.17 28.03 34.87
N PRO A 545 19.97 28.53 35.18
CA PRO A 545 19.75 29.96 35.23
C PRO A 545 20.47 30.58 36.44
N THR A 546 20.92 31.82 36.30
CA THR A 546 21.49 32.60 37.40
C THR A 546 20.43 32.89 38.47
N SER A 547 20.88 33.15 39.70
CA SER A 547 19.97 33.47 40.81
C SER A 547 19.15 34.72 40.49
N GLY A 548 17.82 34.63 40.58
CA GLY A 548 16.91 35.73 40.27
C GLY A 548 16.61 35.93 38.77
N ALA A 549 17.13 35.07 37.89
CA ALA A 549 16.89 35.15 36.45
C ALA A 549 15.40 35.11 36.10
N ILE A 550 14.97 36.06 35.28
CA ILE A 550 13.61 36.12 34.75
C ILE A 550 13.53 35.22 33.53
N HIS A 551 12.52 34.35 33.48
CA HIS A 551 12.29 33.49 32.33
C HIS A 551 11.08 33.94 31.51
N THR A 552 11.13 33.65 30.22
CA THR A 552 9.95 33.65 29.36
C THR A 552 9.25 32.28 29.47
N PRO A 553 7.99 32.23 29.94
CA PRO A 553 7.24 30.99 30.03
C PRO A 553 6.63 30.60 28.68
N ILE A 554 6.82 29.36 28.25
CA ILE A 554 6.24 28.84 27.00
C ILE A 554 5.48 27.56 27.31
N ASN A 555 4.15 27.66 27.31
CA ASN A 555 3.26 26.52 27.55
C ASN A 555 2.97 25.80 26.22
N PHE A 556 3.84 24.86 25.85
CA PHE A 556 3.83 24.20 24.56
C PHE A 556 2.87 23.00 24.54
N LEU A 557 1.84 23.05 23.69
CA LEU A 557 0.99 21.89 23.41
C LEU A 557 1.80 20.84 22.62
N TYR A 558 2.23 19.79 23.31
CA TYR A 558 3.05 18.71 22.77
C TYR A 558 2.20 17.51 22.39
N SER A 559 1.96 17.35 21.09
CA SER A 559 1.16 16.27 20.52
C SER A 559 1.89 14.91 20.47
N GLY A 560 3.18 14.85 20.79
CA GLY A 560 3.95 13.60 20.80
C GLY A 560 4.67 13.26 19.49
N ASP A 561 5.53 12.26 19.58
CA ASP A 561 6.39 11.84 18.46
C ASP A 561 5.73 10.76 17.59
N LYS A 562 4.82 9.95 18.13
CA LYS A 562 4.11 8.91 17.37
C LYS A 562 2.76 9.42 16.85
N ARG A 563 2.31 8.92 15.69
CA ARG A 563 1.01 9.34 15.10
C ARG A 563 -0.17 9.08 16.04
N GLN A 564 -0.19 7.92 16.71
CA GLN A 564 -1.27 7.58 17.64
C GLN A 564 -1.29 8.55 18.82
N ASP A 565 -0.13 9.02 19.29
CA ASP A 565 -0.05 10.02 20.34
C ASP A 565 -0.59 11.37 19.84
N ILE A 566 -0.25 11.79 18.62
CA ILE A 566 -0.76 13.05 18.03
C ILE A 566 -2.28 13.03 17.95
N GLU A 567 -2.84 11.93 17.42
CA GLU A 567 -4.29 11.79 17.31
C GLU A 567 -4.95 11.81 18.69
N LYS A 568 -4.45 11.01 19.63
CA LYS A 568 -4.98 10.93 21.00
C LYS A 568 -4.87 12.26 21.74
N LYS A 569 -3.71 12.92 21.70
CA LYS A 569 -3.44 14.18 22.41
C LYS A 569 -4.19 15.36 21.79
N LEU A 570 -4.27 15.45 20.47
CA LEU A 570 -5.10 16.49 19.83
C LEU A 570 -6.59 16.25 20.08
N GLU A 571 -7.07 15.01 20.13
CA GLU A 571 -8.45 14.70 20.54
C GLU A 571 -8.71 15.06 22.00
N ALA A 572 -7.78 14.76 22.90
CA ALA A 572 -7.86 15.16 24.30
C ALA A 572 -7.88 16.68 24.43
N PHE A 573 -7.03 17.39 23.68
CA PHE A 573 -7.05 18.85 23.57
C PHE A 573 -8.41 19.36 23.07
N CYS A 574 -9.02 18.73 22.07
CA CYS A 574 -10.35 19.14 21.60
C CYS A 574 -11.46 19.02 22.65
N LYS A 575 -11.30 18.07 23.59
CA LYS A 575 -12.28 17.78 24.64
C LYS A 575 -12.15 18.71 25.85
N THR A 576 -11.08 19.49 25.97
CA THR A 576 -10.97 20.48 27.05
C THR A 576 -12.03 21.58 26.85
N GLN A 577 -12.80 21.85 27.91
CA GLN A 577 -13.93 22.77 27.82
C GLN A 577 -13.49 24.23 27.58
N ASN A 578 -14.39 25.03 27.00
CA ASN A 578 -14.21 26.47 26.76
C ASN A 578 -14.13 27.23 28.10
N GLY A 579 -12.95 27.30 28.70
CA GLY A 579 -12.63 28.28 29.72
C GLY A 579 -12.02 29.52 29.08
N THR A 580 -12.80 30.60 28.95
CA THR A 580 -12.24 31.95 28.90
C THR A 580 -11.48 32.19 30.19
N GLY A 581 -10.15 32.10 30.16
CA GLY A 581 -9.31 32.42 31.29
C GLY A 581 -7.90 32.65 30.80
N GLY A 582 -7.48 33.90 30.77
CA GLY A 582 -6.06 34.22 30.72
C GLY A 582 -5.36 33.46 31.84
N VAL A 583 -4.17 32.95 31.56
CA VAL A 583 -3.33 32.32 32.56
C VAL A 583 -2.92 33.41 33.55
N ALA A 584 -3.67 33.52 34.64
CA ALA A 584 -3.24 34.24 35.82
C ALA A 584 -2.29 33.32 36.60
N ASN A 585 -1.14 33.86 36.96
CA ASN A 585 -0.25 33.29 37.96
C ASN A 585 -1.03 32.84 39.20
N GLY A 586 -0.75 31.64 39.70
CA GLY A 586 -1.13 31.23 41.05
C GLY A 586 -1.94 29.94 41.12
N SER A 587 -1.37 28.97 41.84
CA SER A 587 -1.97 27.78 42.46
C SER A 587 -3.50 27.66 42.42
N GLY A 588 -4.01 26.59 41.80
CA GLY A 588 -5.41 26.18 41.98
C GLY A 588 -5.85 25.03 41.07
N SER A 589 -5.97 23.84 41.68
CA SER A 589 -6.77 22.66 41.28
C SER A 589 -7.31 22.61 39.84
N GLY A 590 -6.57 21.95 38.94
CA GLY A 590 -7.03 21.58 37.60
C GLY A 590 -7.11 20.05 37.48
N THR A 591 -8.23 19.55 36.96
CA THR A 591 -8.47 18.15 36.60
C THR A 591 -7.24 17.48 35.99
N SER A 592 -6.83 16.35 36.56
CA SER A 592 -5.58 15.60 36.31
C SER A 592 -5.19 15.33 34.84
N GLY A 593 -6.11 15.47 33.88
CA GLY A 593 -5.86 15.20 32.46
C GLY A 593 -5.26 16.36 31.64
N SER A 594 -5.21 17.60 32.13
CA SER A 594 -4.68 18.74 31.36
C SER A 594 -3.15 18.85 31.39
N LYS A 595 -2.48 18.38 32.46
CA LYS A 595 -1.02 18.43 32.60
C LYS A 595 -0.27 17.56 31.59
N GLU A 596 -0.89 16.51 31.05
CA GLU A 596 -0.26 15.59 30.09
C GLU A 596 -0.16 16.11 28.65
N LEU A 597 -0.91 17.18 28.33
CA LEU A 597 -0.98 17.75 26.98
C LEU A 597 0.07 18.83 26.73
N TYR A 598 0.53 19.49 27.79
CA TYR A 598 1.41 20.63 27.70
C TYR A 598 2.77 20.36 28.32
N GLN A 599 3.81 20.88 27.69
CA GLN A 599 5.15 20.98 28.25
C GLN A 599 5.41 22.43 28.61
N TYR A 600 5.73 22.69 29.88
CA TYR A 600 6.02 24.03 30.35
C TYR A 600 7.51 24.33 30.23
N TRP A 601 7.88 25.09 29.21
CA TRP A 601 9.27 25.46 28.98
C TRP A 601 9.59 26.82 29.59
N LYS A 602 10.74 26.90 30.26
CA LYS A 602 11.28 28.14 30.81
C LYS A 602 12.50 28.54 29.99
N CYS A 603 12.41 29.64 29.25
CA CYS A 603 13.51 30.13 28.43
C CYS A 603 14.17 31.36 29.07
N TYR A 604 15.49 31.33 29.17
CA TYR A 604 16.34 32.33 29.81
C TYR A 604 17.27 32.93 28.77
N GLU A 605 17.47 34.26 28.80
CA GLU A 605 18.40 34.94 27.91
C GLU A 605 19.83 34.46 28.17
N GLY A 606 20.70 34.49 27.17
CA GLY A 606 22.07 33.98 27.29
C GLY A 606 22.87 34.58 28.45
N LYS A 607 22.65 35.85 28.78
CA LYS A 607 23.31 36.55 29.91
C LYS A 607 22.89 36.03 31.29
N ASP A 608 21.74 35.34 31.37
CA ASP A 608 21.13 34.82 32.59
C ASP A 608 21.34 33.31 32.75
N VAL A 609 22.24 32.73 31.94
CA VAL A 609 22.59 31.31 31.98
C VAL A 609 24.03 31.18 32.46
N GLU A 610 24.27 30.22 33.36
CA GLU A 610 25.60 29.86 33.83
C GLU A 610 25.81 28.34 33.77
N ILE A 611 27.07 27.91 33.87
CA ILE A 611 27.45 26.50 33.86
C ILE A 611 27.14 25.90 35.24
N ASP A 612 26.39 24.80 35.27
CA ASP A 612 25.97 24.15 36.52
C ASP A 612 27.03 23.16 37.03
N VAL A 613 27.60 22.36 36.12
CA VAL A 613 28.64 21.38 36.45
C VAL A 613 30.00 21.91 35.99
N LYS A 614 30.86 22.25 36.97
CA LYS A 614 32.26 22.63 36.77
C LYS A 614 33.15 21.38 36.79
N ASP A 615 32.87 20.41 35.93
CA ASP A 615 33.85 19.35 35.65
C ASP A 615 35.01 19.96 34.84
N GLU A 616 36.21 19.38 34.90
CA GLU A 616 37.45 19.83 34.23
C GLU A 616 37.36 19.91 32.67
N ASP A 617 36.18 19.66 32.10
CA ASP A 617 35.91 19.49 30.67
C ASP A 617 34.78 20.42 30.18
N HIS A 618 34.83 21.69 30.56
CA HIS A 618 33.94 22.73 30.03
C HIS A 618 34.20 22.97 28.54
N ASP A 619 33.24 22.60 27.69
CA ASP A 619 33.23 22.97 26.26
C ASP A 619 32.78 24.43 26.14
N GLU A 620 33.74 25.34 26.24
CA GLU A 620 33.53 26.79 26.18
C GLU A 620 32.87 27.21 24.85
N GLU A 621 33.12 26.47 23.77
CA GLU A 621 32.44 26.68 22.50
C GLU A 621 30.94 26.33 22.61
N ASP A 622 30.56 25.22 23.24
CA ASP A 622 29.13 24.87 23.42
C ASP A 622 28.41 25.85 24.34
N TYR A 623 29.05 26.32 25.41
CA TYR A 623 28.47 27.35 26.28
C TYR A 623 28.28 28.67 25.53
N GLN A 624 29.28 29.11 24.76
CA GLN A 624 29.15 30.31 23.95
C GLN A 624 28.08 30.14 22.86
N ASN A 625 27.91 28.94 22.31
CA ASN A 625 26.81 28.62 21.41
C ASN A 625 25.45 28.73 22.11
N VAL A 626 25.29 28.32 23.38
CA VAL A 626 24.05 28.52 24.14
C VAL A 626 23.73 30.02 24.25
N ILE A 627 24.71 30.84 24.61
CA ILE A 627 24.55 32.30 24.73
C ILE A 627 24.15 32.91 23.37
N ASN A 628 24.90 32.59 22.32
CA ASN A 628 24.71 33.16 20.99
C ASN A 628 23.44 32.64 20.30
N ALA A 629 22.91 31.49 20.72
CA ALA A 629 21.69 30.88 20.16
C ALA A 629 20.40 31.35 20.85
N GLY A 630 20.42 32.53 21.47
CA GLY A 630 19.28 33.14 22.14
C GLY A 630 19.08 32.68 23.58
N GLY A 631 20.04 31.96 24.16
CA GLY A 631 19.96 31.46 25.53
C GLY A 631 19.45 30.02 25.63
N LEU A 632 18.84 29.68 26.77
CA LEU A 632 18.55 28.31 27.16
C LEU A 632 17.08 28.12 27.55
N CYS A 633 16.44 27.12 26.95
CA CYS A 633 15.12 26.65 27.34
C CYS A 633 15.21 25.32 28.11
N ILE A 634 14.61 25.29 29.29
CA ILE A 634 14.60 24.14 30.20
C ILE A 634 13.17 23.62 30.38
N LEU A 635 12.99 22.31 30.25
CA LEU A 635 11.78 21.58 30.66
C LEU A 635 12.12 20.71 31.86
N LYS A 636 11.48 20.97 33.00
CA LYS A 636 11.77 20.25 34.24
C LYS A 636 11.33 18.79 34.15
N LYS A 637 12.05 17.89 34.81
CA LYS A 637 11.69 16.47 34.91
C LYS A 637 10.24 16.24 35.38
N GLU A 638 9.81 16.96 36.42
CA GLU A 638 8.46 16.86 36.99
C GLU A 638 7.34 17.32 36.04
N GLU A 639 7.70 18.08 35.00
CA GLU A 639 6.81 18.58 33.96
C GLU A 639 6.80 17.67 32.73
N GLN A 640 7.58 16.57 32.74
CA GLN A 640 7.53 15.52 31.72
C GLN A 640 6.38 14.57 32.06
N SER A 641 5.32 14.57 31.24
CA SER A 641 4.22 13.61 31.37
C SER A 641 4.78 12.18 31.27
N GLU A 642 4.71 11.40 32.34
CA GLU A 642 5.25 10.04 32.40
C GLU A 642 4.72 9.15 31.27
N LYS A 643 5.61 8.72 30.37
CA LYS A 643 5.52 7.40 29.75
C LYS A 643 6.93 6.81 29.73
N LYS A 644 7.08 5.70 30.46
CA LYS A 644 8.21 4.77 30.31
C LYS A 644 8.44 4.53 28.82
N ILE A 645 9.59 4.97 28.31
CA ILE A 645 10.11 4.42 27.06
C ILE A 645 10.53 3.00 27.43
N GLU A 646 9.65 2.04 27.19
CA GLU A 646 10.03 0.63 27.17
C GLU A 646 10.95 0.40 25.96
N SER A 647 12.25 0.54 26.20
CA SER A 647 13.29 -0.19 25.48
C SER A 647 14.58 -0.06 26.28
N GLU A 648 15.09 -1.22 26.70
CA GLU A 648 16.33 -1.46 27.45
C GLU A 648 16.25 -1.19 28.95
N GLY A 649 16.07 -2.28 29.70
CA GLY A 649 16.21 -2.29 31.15
C GLY A 649 17.62 -1.93 31.56
N ASN A 650 17.78 -0.78 32.18
CA ASN A 650 18.87 -0.55 33.12
C ASN A 650 18.39 0.39 34.23
N SER A 651 18.74 0.04 35.46
CA SER A 651 18.21 0.58 36.73
C SER A 651 18.80 1.95 37.14
N GLN A 652 19.11 2.84 36.19
CA GLN A 652 19.73 4.15 36.47
C GLN A 652 18.80 5.32 36.07
N ASN A 653 17.64 5.41 36.72
CA ASN A 653 16.61 6.42 36.43
C ASN A 653 16.83 7.79 37.13
N ASN A 654 17.99 8.42 36.92
CA ASN A 654 18.22 9.83 37.28
C ASN A 654 18.34 10.71 36.02
N HIS A 655 17.25 10.86 35.26
CA HIS A 655 17.25 11.75 34.10
C HIS A 655 17.26 13.24 34.53
N ALA A 656 18.19 13.99 33.95
CA ALA A 656 18.32 15.44 34.05
C ALA A 656 17.14 16.18 33.39
N ASP A 657 17.03 17.50 33.64
CA ASP A 657 16.07 18.35 32.95
C ASP A 657 16.40 18.41 31.45
N ILE A 658 15.38 18.53 30.59
CA ILE A 658 15.65 18.64 29.16
C ILE A 658 16.07 20.06 28.84
N GLN A 659 17.23 20.21 28.20
CA GLN A 659 17.88 21.47 27.90
C GLN A 659 18.07 21.62 26.38
N LYS A 660 17.52 22.70 25.83
CA LYS A 660 17.68 23.11 24.43
C LYS A 660 18.21 24.55 24.40
N THR A 661 19.04 24.90 23.43
CA THR A 661 19.21 26.33 23.13
C THR A 661 17.88 26.93 22.70
N PHE A 662 17.70 28.25 22.78
CA PHE A 662 16.45 28.85 22.30
C PHE A 662 16.21 28.55 20.81
N ASN A 663 17.24 28.63 19.96
CA ASN A 663 17.14 28.24 18.56
C ASN A 663 16.75 26.76 18.36
N ASP A 664 17.27 25.84 19.19
CA ASP A 664 16.89 24.43 19.17
C ASP A 664 15.43 24.23 19.57
N PHE A 665 14.99 24.93 20.62
CA PHE A 665 13.59 24.92 21.05
C PHE A 665 12.66 25.48 19.97
N PHE A 666 13.04 26.57 19.32
CA PHE A 666 12.31 27.15 18.19
C PHE A 666 12.12 26.15 17.05
N ASN A 667 13.21 25.49 16.62
CA ASN A 667 13.16 24.47 15.57
C ASN A 667 12.28 23.28 15.97
N PHE A 668 12.39 22.83 17.22
CA PHE A 668 11.53 21.80 17.79
C PHE A 668 10.04 22.19 17.74
N TRP A 669 9.71 23.42 18.16
CA TRP A 669 8.35 23.94 18.13
C TRP A 669 7.78 24.00 16.70
N VAL A 670 8.54 24.54 15.74
CA VAL A 670 8.13 24.64 14.33
C VAL A 670 7.84 23.26 13.75
N ALA A 671 8.71 22.29 14.02
CA ALA A 671 8.56 20.93 13.50
C ALA A 671 7.27 20.26 13.99
N HIS A 672 6.96 20.40 15.28
CA HIS A 672 5.71 19.88 15.86
C HIS A 672 4.48 20.62 15.35
N MET A 673 4.55 21.95 15.19
CA MET A 673 3.45 22.73 14.62
C MET A 673 3.11 22.28 13.18
N LEU A 674 4.13 22.03 12.35
CA LEU A 674 3.94 21.53 10.98
C LEU A 674 3.36 20.11 10.97
N LYS A 675 3.84 19.24 11.87
CA LYS A 675 3.34 17.87 12.03
C LYS A 675 1.86 17.83 12.39
N ASP A 676 1.45 18.64 13.36
CA ASP A 676 0.05 18.83 13.74
C ASP A 676 -0.78 19.38 12.59
N SER A 677 -0.25 20.37 11.86
CA SER A 677 -0.91 20.97 10.70
C SER A 677 -1.20 19.93 9.61
N ILE A 678 -0.28 19.00 9.37
CA ILE A 678 -0.49 17.87 8.46
C ILE A 678 -1.60 16.96 8.98
N HIS A 679 -1.61 16.62 10.27
CA HIS A 679 -2.67 15.81 10.87
C HIS A 679 -4.04 16.48 10.70
N TRP A 680 -4.15 17.76 11.01
CA TRP A 680 -5.37 18.55 10.82
C TRP A 680 -5.84 18.48 9.36
N ARG A 681 -4.98 18.93 8.44
CA ARG A 681 -5.28 19.01 7.01
C ARG A 681 -5.67 17.67 6.41
N THR A 682 -5.06 16.57 6.84
CA THR A 682 -5.21 15.25 6.18
C THR A 682 -6.20 14.31 6.86
N LYS A 683 -6.43 14.44 8.18
CA LYS A 683 -7.23 13.49 8.97
C LYS A 683 -8.49 14.09 9.57
N LYS A 684 -8.41 15.29 10.14
CA LYS A 684 -9.54 15.87 10.92
C LYS A 684 -10.45 16.75 10.09
N ILE A 685 -9.89 17.65 9.27
CA ILE A 685 -10.68 18.67 8.55
C ILE A 685 -10.78 18.46 7.04
N LYS A 686 -10.00 17.53 6.44
CA LYS A 686 -10.03 17.25 4.99
C LYS A 686 -11.44 17.05 4.43
N GLY A 687 -12.23 16.20 5.09
CA GLY A 687 -13.61 15.91 4.67
C GLY A 687 -14.56 17.12 4.78
N CYS A 688 -14.20 18.12 5.57
CA CYS A 688 -14.92 19.38 5.68
C CYS A 688 -14.48 20.38 4.60
N LEU A 689 -13.20 20.37 4.21
CA LEU A 689 -12.64 21.22 3.15
C LEU A 689 -13.07 20.76 1.74
N GLU A 690 -13.17 19.45 1.50
CA GLU A 690 -13.40 18.87 0.16
C GLU A 690 -14.89 18.61 -0.16
N ASN A 691 -15.82 18.96 0.73
CA ASN A 691 -17.24 18.64 0.55
C ASN A 691 -17.91 19.59 -0.47
N GLY A 692 -18.16 19.09 -1.68
CA GLY A 692 -18.82 19.83 -2.77
C GLY A 692 -20.26 20.27 -2.48
N THR A 693 -20.90 19.74 -1.43
CA THR A 693 -22.28 20.11 -1.05
C THR A 693 -22.39 21.39 -0.23
N LYS A 694 -21.25 21.96 0.24
CA LYS A 694 -21.17 23.16 1.09
C LYS A 694 -22.04 23.15 2.37
N LYS A 695 -22.63 22.00 2.75
CA LYS A 695 -23.40 21.84 4.00
C LYS A 695 -22.48 21.40 5.13
N CYS A 696 -22.40 22.20 6.19
CA CYS A 696 -21.63 21.88 7.39
C CYS A 696 -22.37 20.83 8.22
N GLY A 697 -21.89 19.58 8.23
CA GLY A 697 -22.37 18.57 9.17
C GLY A 697 -21.91 18.88 10.60
N LYS A 698 -22.64 18.41 11.62
CA LYS A 698 -22.30 18.64 13.05
C LYS A 698 -20.83 18.34 13.36
N ASN A 699 -20.31 17.21 12.89
CA ASN A 699 -18.90 16.82 13.08
C ASN A 699 -17.90 17.79 12.44
N CYS A 700 -18.26 18.46 11.34
CA CYS A 700 -17.38 19.46 10.73
C CYS A 700 -17.35 20.75 11.53
N LYS A 701 -18.48 21.16 12.12
CA LYS A 701 -18.50 22.30 13.04
C LYS A 701 -17.58 22.06 14.24
N ASP A 702 -17.66 20.87 14.84
CA ASP A 702 -16.84 20.50 15.99
C ASP A 702 -15.35 20.41 15.63
N ASN A 703 -15.01 19.75 14.51
CA ASN A 703 -13.63 19.62 14.05
C ASN A 703 -13.01 20.97 13.67
N CYS A 704 -13.73 21.82 12.94
CA CYS A 704 -13.25 23.15 12.57
C CYS A 704 -13.12 24.05 13.81
N GLY A 705 -14.08 23.98 14.74
CA GLY A 705 -14.00 24.72 16.01
C GLY A 705 -12.80 24.28 16.85
N CYS A 706 -12.50 22.98 16.91
CA CYS A 706 -11.28 22.54 17.57
C CYS A 706 -10.00 22.97 16.83
N PHE A 707 -9.98 22.94 15.51
CA PHE A 707 -8.85 23.45 14.73
C PHE A 707 -8.59 24.93 15.04
N GLU A 708 -9.64 25.76 15.11
CA GLU A 708 -9.52 27.17 15.50
C GLU A 708 -8.91 27.33 16.91
N LYS A 709 -9.33 26.52 17.88
CA LYS A 709 -8.72 26.49 19.22
C LYS A 709 -7.23 26.14 19.16
N TRP A 710 -6.86 25.14 18.36
CA TRP A 710 -5.47 24.74 18.19
C TRP A 710 -4.65 25.88 17.56
N VAL A 711 -5.19 26.58 16.56
CA VAL A 711 -4.55 27.76 15.96
C VAL A 711 -4.37 28.87 17.00
N LYS A 712 -5.38 29.13 17.85
CA LYS A 712 -5.27 30.11 18.93
C LYS A 712 -4.15 29.74 19.91
N GLN A 713 -4.13 28.48 20.36
CA GLN A 713 -3.06 27.97 21.22
C GLN A 713 -1.66 28.16 20.59
N LYS A 714 -1.50 27.88 19.28
CA LYS A 714 -0.23 28.13 18.59
C LYS A 714 0.12 29.60 18.44
N LYS A 715 -0.86 30.50 18.33
CA LYS A 715 -0.63 31.96 18.37
C LYS A 715 -0.15 32.43 19.74
N ASP A 716 -0.71 31.88 20.82
CA ASP A 716 -0.31 32.21 22.18
C ASP A 716 1.14 31.73 22.45
N GLU A 717 1.46 30.49 22.09
CA GLU A 717 2.84 29.96 22.11
C GLU A 717 3.80 30.83 21.31
N TRP A 718 3.43 31.17 20.07
CA TRP A 718 4.23 32.00 19.17
C TRP A 718 4.50 33.40 19.73
N THR A 719 3.56 33.96 20.48
CA THR A 719 3.70 35.30 21.08
C THR A 719 4.81 35.31 22.13
N ASN A 720 4.87 34.29 22.99
CA ASN A 720 5.95 34.17 23.98
C ASN A 720 7.29 33.82 23.31
N ILE A 721 7.29 33.00 22.27
CA ILE A 721 8.50 32.72 21.47
C ILE A 721 9.05 34.02 20.89
N LYS A 722 8.22 34.85 20.23
CA LYS A 722 8.62 36.15 19.69
C LYS A 722 9.03 37.17 20.74
N LYS A 723 8.54 37.05 21.98
CA LYS A 723 8.94 37.94 23.07
C LYS A 723 10.37 37.62 23.54
N HIS A 724 10.74 36.34 23.46
CA HIS A 724 12.07 35.89 23.86
C HIS A 724 13.12 36.06 22.76
N PHE A 725 12.74 35.84 21.49
CA PHE A 725 13.55 36.20 20.32
C PHE A 725 13.69 37.72 20.22
#